data_AF-A0A7C8MZJ1-F1
#
_entry.id   AF-A0A7C8MZJ1-F1
#
_cell.length_a   1.000
_cell.length_b   1.000
_cell.length_c   1.000
_cell.angle_alpha   90.00
_cell.angle_beta   90.00
_cell.angle_gamma   90.00
#
_symmetry.space_group_name_H-M   'P 1'
#
loop_
_entity.id
_entity.type
_entity.pdbx_description
1 polymer ?
#
loop_
_entity_poly.entity_id
_entity_poly.type
_entity_poly.pdbx_seq_one_letter_code
_entity_poly.pdbx_strand_id
1 'polypeptide(L)'
;MASTVFLAALAATVTLAQVFPSPGGPFKVQWENKELVDADRVDPFNASHSRRMVISHFTPVAEKHCTRTCRVPYMPEEIATIEDDILAYAFADFGWPQGLLNGLEVDVCCRVSKRANVSKFPTLLFGTGLNTTRLWYTDFAMEVASLGYQVIVMDHPYETDVVLFPDGEIIFGGSVPNDPDNLAALEFGLEVRTADVSFVLDALKVRKTLYFGHSFGGASAAAATAVEPRIKAGLNLDGALWGPVVDSGVSKPFINFSGSLSSSDDESWGNFTKAQDEKHPSVWYKELHLNDSSHGSFWDLSIIGDFTGLRENEDLVEYVLGKLRGERAAEVLRAYLGDFVKFTLLRGEEGLLAGESEAFPDVIFIRSDFDLKIVRQCAKICGTMSLMSEEDAYRELKAVRDRIEREILIPLESVLDAKPASKEGRAFRQSVDELITYISNKMSLVDPDNISTEDLELGINKTEIQKATIAWGCVKALAAKCEVPATLDPQVNVWKGRTLRPTSHYRLEVEQAVAAIKDEELKDRASKVAYFGTFAWIKSSQDIETIASEADEVPCDEILGLVLDNLPYKDGGLGEYDPTTAADYQSLYIEPLAATIKAHPNTPFAVIIKPGAFPRYFNMTSSPLEREANLVRSYRANIPVALEKLNLRNVIMYLDVGHSNSLDWSWHRNGTADAIADIYASAGRPAQLRGFATNVANWNAWDLSPGEFARADDSRDIRPSNEKDLVRILSSVLGARGLPTHAILDTSRNGVNGLRWSPGAETGDEALDAFVWAKRPGDSDGYSSERGGDAVGCAAKSALRPAPARDVWFQRFFEMLIWNAHPKL
;
A
#
# COMPACT_ATOMS: atom_id res chain seq x y z
N MET A 1 69.71 20.60 15.64
CA MET A 1 69.17 20.51 17.01
C MET A 1 68.20 21.66 17.20
N ALA A 2 66.91 21.41 17.02
CA ALA A 2 65.85 22.35 17.34
C ALA A 2 64.75 21.53 18.03
N SER A 3 64.55 21.81 19.31
CA SER A 3 63.55 21.21 20.17
C SER A 3 62.16 21.71 19.78
N THR A 4 61.18 20.82 19.76
CA THR A 4 59.78 21.21 19.90
C THR A 4 59.12 20.21 20.84
N VAL A 5 58.81 20.71 22.02
CA VAL A 5 58.20 20.00 23.13
C VAL A 5 56.71 19.84 22.82
N PHE A 6 56.23 18.61 22.72
CA PHE A 6 54.79 18.31 22.77
C PHE A 6 54.35 18.42 24.22
N LEU A 7 53.63 19.50 24.57
CA LEU A 7 52.80 19.52 25.77
C LEU A 7 51.54 18.71 25.48
N ALA A 8 51.45 17.50 26.05
CA ALA A 8 50.19 16.82 26.23
C ALA A 8 49.43 17.53 27.36
N ALA A 9 48.51 18.43 26.99
CA ALA A 9 47.51 18.91 27.92
C ALA A 9 46.46 17.79 28.08
N LEU A 10 46.41 17.17 29.27
CA LEU A 10 45.20 16.48 29.72
C LEU A 10 44.10 17.54 29.83
N ALA A 11 43.34 17.73 28.76
CA ALA A 11 42.01 18.30 28.87
C ALA A 11 41.12 17.16 29.37
N ALA A 12 40.86 17.14 30.69
CA ALA A 12 39.64 16.51 31.16
C ALA A 12 38.49 17.27 30.48
N THR A 13 37.92 16.69 29.43
CA THR A 13 36.68 17.18 28.84
C THR A 13 35.64 17.05 29.94
N VAL A 14 35.37 18.15 30.63
CA VAL A 14 34.11 18.32 31.36
C VAL A 14 33.06 18.31 30.27
N THR A 15 32.50 17.14 29.97
CA THR A 15 31.26 17.02 29.21
C THR A 15 30.24 17.82 30.01
N LEU A 16 29.88 19.00 29.50
CA LEU A 16 28.78 19.78 30.07
C LEU A 16 27.54 18.90 29.96
N ALA A 17 26.86 18.70 31.08
CA ALA A 17 25.58 18.01 31.09
C ALA A 17 24.64 18.68 30.08
N GLN A 18 24.07 17.89 29.20
CA GLN A 18 23.18 18.36 28.15
C GLN A 18 21.75 18.20 28.62
N VAL A 19 20.99 19.29 28.57
CA VAL A 19 19.68 19.36 29.21
C VAL A 19 18.62 19.38 28.12
N PHE A 20 17.63 18.51 28.27
CA PHE A 20 16.47 18.52 27.39
C PHE A 20 15.76 19.88 27.41
N PRO A 21 15.17 20.31 26.29
CA PRO A 21 14.28 21.46 26.26
C PRO A 21 13.15 21.32 27.30
N SER A 22 12.68 22.46 27.81
CA SER A 22 11.48 22.43 28.67
C SER A 22 10.24 22.14 27.81
N PRO A 23 9.29 21.31 28.29
CA PRO A 23 8.03 21.06 27.59
C PRO A 23 7.30 22.35 27.23
N GLY A 24 6.72 22.39 26.03
CA GLY A 24 6.09 23.60 25.49
C GLY A 24 4.68 23.92 26.04
N GLY A 25 4.08 23.05 26.84
CA GLY A 25 2.76 23.26 27.42
C GLY A 25 2.71 24.16 28.67
N PRO A 26 1.51 24.57 29.11
CA PRO A 26 1.34 25.54 30.20
C PRO A 26 1.59 24.98 31.61
N PHE A 27 1.71 23.65 31.77
CA PHE A 27 1.95 23.02 33.06
C PHE A 27 3.41 22.57 33.18
N LYS A 28 4.01 22.75 34.36
CA LYS A 28 5.24 22.03 34.72
C LYS A 28 4.90 20.57 34.97
N VAL A 29 5.88 19.67 34.89
CA VAL A 29 5.64 18.23 35.02
C VAL A 29 6.40 17.68 36.21
N GLN A 30 5.71 16.98 37.11
CA GLN A 30 6.32 16.12 38.11
C GLN A 30 6.49 14.72 37.51
N TRP A 31 7.66 14.10 37.70
CA TRP A 31 7.94 12.74 37.30
C TRP A 31 8.17 11.87 38.54
N GLU A 32 7.46 10.74 38.64
CA GLU A 32 7.63 9.74 39.68
C GLU A 32 7.74 8.34 39.06
N ASN A 33 8.67 7.52 39.54
CA ASN A 33 8.73 6.10 39.21
C ASN A 33 8.04 5.28 40.30
N LYS A 34 7.24 4.29 39.92
CA LYS A 34 6.52 3.41 40.87
C LYS A 34 6.63 1.95 40.43
N GLU A 35 6.88 1.08 41.39
CA GLU A 35 6.70 -0.36 41.20
C GLU A 35 5.24 -0.72 41.48
N LEU A 36 4.68 -1.58 40.64
CA LEU A 36 3.37 -2.21 40.81
C LEU A 36 3.54 -3.72 40.79
N VAL A 37 2.89 -4.42 41.73
CA VAL A 37 2.95 -5.88 41.86
C VAL A 37 1.54 -6.45 41.75
N ASP A 38 1.35 -7.29 40.74
CA ASP A 38 0.13 -8.07 40.50
C ASP A 38 0.26 -9.40 41.24
N ALA A 39 -0.11 -9.40 42.53
CA ALA A 39 0.07 -10.55 43.41
C ALA A 39 -0.70 -11.80 42.95
N ASP A 40 -1.75 -11.63 42.15
CA ASP A 40 -2.64 -12.70 41.69
C ASP A 40 -2.20 -13.31 40.35
N ARG A 41 -1.25 -12.68 39.64
CA ARG A 41 -0.70 -13.17 38.38
C ARG A 41 0.74 -13.64 38.54
N VAL A 42 1.00 -14.89 38.18
CA VAL A 42 2.37 -15.40 38.02
C VAL A 42 3.01 -14.71 36.80
N ASP A 43 4.29 -14.36 36.88
CA ASP A 43 4.95 -13.72 35.74
C ASP A 43 5.00 -14.68 34.53
N PRO A 44 4.55 -14.22 33.34
CA PRO A 44 4.39 -15.08 32.16
C PRO A 44 5.71 -15.54 31.54
N PHE A 45 6.82 -14.85 31.84
CA PHE A 45 8.15 -15.22 31.36
C PHE A 45 8.99 -15.90 32.46
N ASN A 46 8.65 -15.68 33.73
CA ASN A 46 9.33 -16.32 34.86
C ASN A 46 8.37 -16.74 35.98
N ALA A 47 8.01 -18.02 36.01
CA ALA A 47 7.06 -18.55 36.98
C ALA A 47 7.53 -18.58 38.46
N SER A 48 8.75 -18.10 38.77
CA SER A 48 9.28 -18.08 40.15
C SER A 48 8.72 -16.95 41.02
N HIS A 49 8.08 -15.94 40.44
CA HIS A 49 7.53 -14.80 41.17
C HIS A 49 6.20 -14.30 40.57
N SER A 50 5.48 -13.48 41.32
CA SER A 50 4.32 -12.75 40.82
C SER A 50 4.75 -11.66 39.83
N ARG A 51 3.88 -11.29 38.90
CA ARG A 51 4.16 -10.24 37.91
C ARG A 51 4.35 -8.91 38.62
N ARG A 52 5.54 -8.34 38.49
CA ARG A 52 5.88 -6.99 38.97
C ARG A 52 6.31 -6.15 37.78
N MET A 53 6.07 -4.84 37.86
CA MET A 53 6.30 -3.89 36.77
C MET A 53 6.75 -2.55 37.31
N VAL A 54 7.47 -1.77 36.50
CA VAL A 54 7.84 -0.39 36.81
C VAL A 54 7.14 0.55 35.85
N ILE A 55 6.56 1.63 36.39
CA ILE A 55 5.92 2.69 35.62
C ILE A 55 6.57 4.04 35.88
N SER A 56 6.62 4.90 34.85
CA SER A 56 6.87 6.33 34.96
C SER A 56 5.53 7.07 34.96
N HIS A 57 5.27 7.85 35.99
CA HIS A 57 4.07 8.66 36.15
C HIS A 57 4.41 10.14 36.02
N PHE A 58 3.97 10.74 34.92
CA PHE A 58 4.11 12.17 34.63
C PHE A 58 2.84 12.90 35.01
N THR A 59 2.94 13.82 35.97
CA THR A 59 1.82 14.56 36.54
C THR A 59 1.94 16.05 36.27
N PRO A 60 0.93 16.71 35.66
CA PRO A 60 0.95 18.14 35.43
C PRO A 60 0.76 18.93 36.72
N VAL A 61 1.53 20.00 36.85
CA VAL A 61 1.59 20.90 38.00
C VAL A 61 1.47 22.32 37.50
N ALA A 62 0.43 23.03 37.92
CA ALA A 62 0.29 24.46 37.62
C ALA A 62 1.51 25.20 38.18
N GLU A 63 2.08 26.12 37.40
CA GLU A 63 3.36 26.77 37.72
C GLU A 63 3.40 27.36 39.14
N LYS A 64 2.33 28.06 39.56
CA LYS A 64 2.17 28.62 40.93
C LYS A 64 2.23 27.58 42.07
N HIS A 65 2.10 26.30 41.74
CA HIS A 65 2.14 25.18 42.68
C HIS A 65 3.41 24.34 42.56
N CYS A 66 4.22 24.57 41.53
CA CYS A 66 5.57 24.04 41.47
C CYS A 66 6.50 24.92 42.33
N THR A 67 6.78 24.47 43.55
CA THR A 67 7.58 25.27 44.50
C THR A 67 9.08 25.09 44.33
N ARG A 68 9.51 24.07 43.58
CA ARG A 68 10.90 23.82 43.22
C ARG A 68 10.97 22.99 41.94
N THR A 69 11.77 23.46 40.99
CA THR A 69 12.27 22.67 39.87
C THR A 69 13.60 22.04 40.26
N CYS A 70 13.78 20.76 39.93
CA CYS A 70 15.05 20.06 40.09
C CYS A 70 15.51 19.60 38.71
N ARG A 71 16.81 19.67 38.50
CA ARG A 71 17.47 18.95 37.42
C ARG A 71 17.79 17.54 37.89
N VAL A 72 17.42 16.56 37.09
CA VAL A 72 17.64 15.14 37.37
C VAL A 72 18.21 14.43 36.14
N PRO A 73 18.97 13.34 36.30
CA PRO A 73 19.39 12.52 35.17
C PRO A 73 18.18 12.04 34.35
N TYR A 74 18.35 12.00 33.02
CA TYR A 74 17.34 11.49 32.09
C TYR A 74 17.02 10.00 32.34
N MET A 75 18.05 9.23 32.71
CA MET A 75 17.91 7.85 33.17
C MET A 75 18.93 7.54 34.28
N PRO A 76 18.72 6.52 35.12
CA PRO A 76 19.71 6.07 36.10
C PRO A 76 21.04 5.70 35.43
N GLU A 77 22.18 5.93 36.09
CA GLU A 77 23.53 5.74 35.54
C GLU A 77 23.76 4.29 35.04
N GLU A 78 23.23 3.31 35.79
CA GLU A 78 23.32 1.91 35.43
C GLU A 78 22.55 1.60 34.14
N ILE A 79 21.38 2.22 33.96
CA ILE A 79 20.58 2.05 32.74
C ILE A 79 21.18 2.82 31.56
N ALA A 80 21.66 4.04 31.77
CA ALA A 80 22.37 4.81 30.74
C ALA A 80 23.53 4.04 30.13
N THR A 81 24.34 3.41 30.97
CA THR A 81 25.48 2.61 30.50
C THR A 81 25.02 1.41 29.67
N ILE A 82 24.00 0.69 30.12
CA ILE A 82 23.47 -0.49 29.41
C ILE A 82 22.84 -0.09 28.06
N GLU A 83 22.04 0.98 28.05
CA GLU A 83 21.40 1.51 26.85
C GLU A 83 22.41 2.05 25.84
N ASP A 84 23.49 2.71 26.30
CA ASP A 84 24.58 3.12 25.42
C ASP A 84 25.25 1.91 24.74
N ASP A 85 25.41 0.79 25.46
CA ASP A 85 25.94 -0.45 24.89
C ASP A 85 24.97 -1.10 23.89
N ILE A 86 23.66 -1.12 24.20
CA ILE A 86 22.62 -1.63 23.31
C ILE A 86 22.57 -0.82 22.01
N LEU A 87 22.56 0.51 22.09
CA LEU A 87 22.54 1.36 20.90
C LEU A 87 23.85 1.33 20.13
N ALA A 88 25.00 1.21 20.80
CA ALA A 88 26.28 0.99 20.13
C ALA A 88 26.32 -0.32 19.34
N TYR A 89 25.63 -1.36 19.83
CA TYR A 89 25.47 -2.60 19.09
C TYR A 89 24.45 -2.47 17.95
N ALA A 90 23.25 -1.94 18.23
CA ALA A 90 22.16 -1.80 17.26
C ALA A 90 22.52 -0.87 16.09
N PHE A 91 23.33 0.16 16.35
CA PHE A 91 23.78 1.14 15.37
C PHE A 91 25.28 1.05 15.08
N ALA A 92 25.88 -0.14 15.20
CA ALA A 92 27.32 -0.34 15.02
C ALA A 92 27.84 0.19 13.67
N ASP A 93 27.05 0.06 12.60
CA ASP A 93 27.40 0.53 11.26
C ASP A 93 27.28 2.04 11.09
N PHE A 94 26.49 2.71 11.94
CA PHE A 94 26.23 4.16 11.88
C PHE A 94 27.05 4.95 12.90
N GLY A 95 27.47 4.32 13.99
CA GLY A 95 28.30 4.91 15.05
C GLY A 95 27.49 5.65 16.11
N TRP A 96 27.29 5.01 17.27
CA TRP A 96 26.72 5.62 18.47
C TRP A 96 27.83 6.09 19.43
N PRO A 97 27.75 7.32 19.98
CA PRO A 97 28.72 7.81 20.96
C PRO A 97 28.49 7.20 22.34
N GLN A 98 29.44 6.36 22.76
CA GLN A 98 29.48 5.78 24.10
C GLN A 98 29.51 6.82 25.22
N GLY A 99 28.70 6.61 26.26
CA GLY A 99 28.59 7.49 27.43
C GLY A 99 27.71 8.73 27.22
N LEU A 100 27.01 8.85 26.07
CA LEU A 100 26.15 10.00 25.78
C LEU A 100 25.03 10.12 26.80
N LEU A 101 24.36 9.01 27.12
CA LEU A 101 23.13 9.00 27.91
C LEU A 101 23.35 9.40 29.36
N ASN A 102 24.52 9.07 29.92
CA ASN A 102 24.94 9.48 31.26
C ASN A 102 25.05 11.01 31.42
N GLY A 103 25.25 11.73 30.32
CA GLY A 103 25.37 13.19 30.31
C GLY A 103 24.03 13.93 30.17
N LEU A 104 22.91 13.22 30.02
CA LEU A 104 21.61 13.82 29.73
C LEU A 104 20.82 14.09 31.01
N GLU A 105 20.24 15.29 31.10
CA GLU A 105 19.43 15.72 32.24
C GLU A 105 18.09 16.33 31.79
N VAL A 106 17.08 16.22 32.66
CA VAL A 106 15.75 16.82 32.47
C VAL A 106 15.37 17.69 33.66
N ASP A 107 14.64 18.77 33.41
CA ASP A 107 14.11 19.65 34.44
C ASP A 107 12.68 19.24 34.83
N VAL A 108 12.46 18.85 36.08
CA VAL A 108 11.17 18.38 36.60
C VAL A 108 10.70 19.17 37.82
N CYS A 109 9.39 19.22 38.03
CA CYS A 109 8.80 19.74 39.25
C CYS A 109 8.93 18.75 40.41
N CYS A 110 10.05 18.80 41.12
CA CYS A 110 10.35 17.87 42.22
C CYS A 110 9.67 18.23 43.55
N ARG A 111 9.13 19.44 43.73
CA ARG A 111 8.37 19.81 44.92
C ARG A 111 7.08 20.54 44.59
N VAL A 112 5.97 19.84 44.79
CA VAL A 112 4.62 20.34 44.59
C VAL A 112 4.03 20.86 45.91
N SER A 113 3.34 22.00 45.85
CA SER A 113 2.61 22.55 47.00
C SER A 113 1.51 21.60 47.46
N LYS A 114 1.32 21.43 48.78
CA LYS A 114 0.21 20.65 49.36
C LYS A 114 -1.19 21.17 48.98
N ARG A 115 -1.28 22.40 48.45
CA ARG A 115 -2.53 23.01 47.95
C ARG A 115 -2.84 22.66 46.50
N ALA A 116 -1.90 22.02 45.79
CA ALA A 116 -2.12 21.59 44.41
C ALA A 116 -3.18 20.48 44.36
N ASN A 117 -4.11 20.58 43.43
CA ASN A 117 -5.05 19.50 43.16
C ASN A 117 -4.71 18.83 41.83
N VAL A 118 -3.77 17.89 41.87
CA VAL A 118 -3.30 17.15 40.71
C VAL A 118 -4.22 15.98 40.32
N SER A 119 -5.10 15.52 41.23
CA SER A 119 -5.98 14.36 41.02
C SER A 119 -7.12 14.56 40.00
N LYS A 120 -7.27 15.78 39.44
CA LYS A 120 -8.37 16.11 38.52
C LYS A 120 -8.04 15.94 37.04
N PHE A 121 -6.78 15.72 36.70
CA PHE A 121 -6.37 15.62 35.30
C PHE A 121 -6.65 14.21 34.75
N PRO A 122 -7.17 14.07 33.51
CA PRO A 122 -7.34 12.77 32.86
C PRO A 122 -6.02 12.00 32.81
N THR A 123 -6.09 10.69 33.02
CA THR A 123 -4.94 9.80 32.88
C THR A 123 -4.94 9.17 31.48
N LEU A 124 -3.77 9.16 30.85
CA LEU A 124 -3.46 8.54 29.58
C LEU A 124 -2.43 7.44 29.80
N LEU A 125 -2.49 6.39 28.99
CA LEU A 125 -1.47 5.34 28.96
C LEU A 125 -0.62 5.48 27.72
N PHE A 126 0.67 5.19 27.84
CA PHE A 126 1.61 5.16 26.72
C PHE A 126 2.40 3.84 26.71
N GLY A 127 2.30 3.11 25.59
CA GLY A 127 3.02 1.87 25.34
C GLY A 127 4.34 2.11 24.62
N THR A 128 5.42 1.52 25.13
CA THR A 128 6.78 1.64 24.57
C THR A 128 6.98 0.74 23.35
N GLY A 129 8.04 0.95 22.57
CA GLY A 129 8.46 0.03 21.52
C GLY A 129 8.83 -1.36 22.04
N LEU A 130 9.01 -2.32 21.12
CA LEU A 130 9.47 -3.67 21.46
C LEU A 130 10.89 -3.58 22.00
N ASN A 131 11.18 -4.29 23.09
CA ASN A 131 12.50 -4.28 23.73
C ASN A 131 13.00 -2.84 23.99
N THR A 132 12.11 -1.94 24.44
CA THR A 132 12.47 -0.55 24.73
C THR A 132 12.00 -0.14 26.11
N THR A 133 12.90 0.40 26.93
CA THR A 133 12.55 0.97 28.24
C THR A 133 11.66 2.21 28.13
N ARG A 134 10.78 2.39 29.11
CA ARG A 134 9.94 3.57 29.34
C ARG A 134 10.72 4.88 29.44
N LEU A 135 12.02 4.80 29.74
CA LEU A 135 12.87 5.99 29.93
C LEU A 135 13.14 6.73 28.61
N TRP A 136 13.17 6.01 27.48
CA TRP A 136 13.29 6.57 26.12
C TRP A 136 12.12 7.44 25.65
N TYR A 137 11.11 7.60 26.49
CA TYR A 137 9.86 8.31 26.21
C TYR A 137 9.57 9.41 27.24
N THR A 138 10.57 9.79 28.03
CA THR A 138 10.44 10.75 29.14
C THR A 138 10.10 12.15 28.64
N ASP A 139 10.82 12.68 27.63
CA ASP A 139 10.56 14.01 27.08
C ASP A 139 9.21 14.05 26.38
N PHE A 140 8.92 13.05 25.53
CA PHE A 140 7.63 12.97 24.86
C PHE A 140 6.46 12.86 25.86
N ALA A 141 6.57 12.04 26.90
CA ALA A 141 5.54 11.96 27.94
C ALA A 141 5.39 13.26 28.74
N MET A 142 6.50 13.98 28.98
CA MET A 142 6.46 15.31 29.61
C MET A 142 5.79 16.35 28.71
N GLU A 143 6.03 16.32 27.40
CA GLU A 143 5.37 17.19 26.42
C GLU A 143 3.85 17.01 26.44
N VAL A 144 3.38 15.76 26.43
CA VAL A 144 1.94 15.45 26.54
C VAL A 144 1.39 15.82 27.92
N ALA A 145 2.11 15.51 28.99
CA ALA A 145 1.66 15.82 30.35
C ALA A 145 1.53 17.33 30.57
N SER A 146 2.41 18.13 29.96
CA SER A 146 2.41 19.59 30.06
C SER A 146 1.14 20.26 29.53
N LEU A 147 0.30 19.53 28.78
CA LEU A 147 -1.04 19.98 28.33
C LEU A 147 -2.13 19.87 29.41
N GLY A 148 -1.82 19.28 30.57
CA GLY A 148 -2.80 19.03 31.64
C GLY A 148 -3.38 17.63 31.61
N TYR A 149 -2.57 16.63 31.24
CA TYR A 149 -2.93 15.21 31.33
C TYR A 149 -1.90 14.46 32.17
N GLN A 150 -2.33 13.46 32.94
CA GLN A 150 -1.38 12.52 33.55
C GLN A 150 -1.00 11.48 32.49
N VAL A 151 0.29 11.18 32.35
CA VAL A 151 0.76 10.17 31.40
C VAL A 151 1.48 9.07 32.17
N ILE A 152 1.08 7.81 31.92
CA ILE A 152 1.71 6.62 32.48
C ILE A 152 2.44 5.89 31.37
N VAL A 153 3.76 5.76 31.50
CA VAL A 153 4.60 4.95 30.61
C VAL A 153 5.05 3.71 31.39
N MET A 154 5.07 2.55 30.75
CA MET A 154 5.22 1.26 31.44
C MET A 154 6.37 0.46 30.85
N ASP A 155 7.21 -0.13 31.70
CA ASP A 155 8.07 -1.23 31.28
C ASP A 155 7.32 -2.55 31.35
N HIS A 156 7.65 -3.48 30.47
CA HIS A 156 7.15 -4.84 30.46
C HIS A 156 8.32 -5.80 30.72
N PRO A 157 8.63 -6.14 32.00
CA PRO A 157 9.82 -6.93 32.33
C PRO A 157 9.88 -8.26 31.58
N TYR A 158 11.11 -8.69 31.26
CA TYR A 158 11.47 -9.79 30.37
C TYR A 158 11.22 -9.56 28.87
N GLU A 159 10.34 -8.62 28.51
CA GLU A 159 10.23 -8.10 27.15
C GLU A 159 11.14 -6.89 26.98
N THR A 160 10.90 -5.81 27.74
CA THR A 160 11.75 -4.62 27.82
C THR A 160 13.20 -5.03 28.09
N ASP A 161 14.10 -4.60 27.21
CA ASP A 161 15.53 -4.90 27.16
C ASP A 161 16.25 -4.74 28.50
N VAL A 162 15.94 -3.70 29.27
CA VAL A 162 16.42 -3.54 30.64
C VAL A 162 15.41 -2.80 31.54
N VAL A 163 15.17 -3.36 32.73
CA VAL A 163 14.29 -2.76 33.74
C VAL A 163 14.99 -2.73 35.11
N LEU A 164 15.20 -1.53 35.66
CA LEU A 164 15.68 -1.32 37.02
C LEU A 164 14.51 -1.13 37.99
N PHE A 165 14.40 -2.01 38.99
CA PHE A 165 13.43 -1.93 40.06
C PHE A 165 13.90 -1.06 41.23
N PRO A 166 12.99 -0.50 42.05
CA PRO A 166 13.36 0.35 43.19
C PRO A 166 14.19 -0.34 44.28
N ASP A 167 14.17 -1.68 44.35
CA ASP A 167 14.99 -2.48 45.25
C ASP A 167 16.43 -2.71 44.73
N GLY A 168 16.72 -2.23 43.51
CA GLY A 168 18.02 -2.36 42.84
C GLY A 168 18.14 -3.60 41.93
N GLU A 169 17.10 -4.42 41.83
CA GLU A 169 17.06 -5.55 40.90
C GLU A 169 17.01 -5.07 39.45
N ILE A 170 17.82 -5.68 38.58
CA ILE A 170 17.78 -5.45 37.13
C ILE A 170 17.28 -6.72 36.45
N ILE A 171 16.20 -6.58 35.68
CA ILE A 171 15.69 -7.63 34.81
C ILE A 171 16.05 -7.27 33.36
N PHE A 172 16.72 -8.19 32.67
CA PHE A 172 17.02 -8.08 31.25
C PHE A 172 15.90 -8.70 30.39
N GLY A 173 15.67 -8.10 29.23
CA GLY A 173 14.60 -8.45 28.31
C GLY A 173 14.99 -9.33 27.14
N GLY A 174 14.24 -9.18 26.04
CA GLY A 174 14.42 -9.92 24.79
C GLY A 174 13.70 -11.28 24.74
N SER A 175 12.81 -11.57 25.68
CA SER A 175 12.01 -12.81 25.67
C SER A 175 10.95 -12.81 24.57
N VAL A 176 10.58 -11.63 24.06
CA VAL A 176 9.87 -11.48 22.79
C VAL A 176 10.90 -11.05 21.74
N PRO A 177 11.21 -11.91 20.76
CA PRO A 177 12.21 -11.62 19.75
C PRO A 177 11.73 -10.49 18.83
N ASN A 178 12.66 -9.65 18.39
CA ASN A 178 12.41 -8.67 17.33
C ASN A 178 12.51 -9.36 15.97
N ASP A 179 11.56 -10.27 15.73
CA ASP A 179 11.44 -11.07 14.51
C ASP A 179 10.00 -10.97 14.01
N PRO A 180 9.72 -10.22 12.93
CA PRO A 180 8.37 -10.02 12.43
C PRO A 180 7.70 -11.32 11.98
N ASP A 181 8.48 -12.36 11.65
CA ASP A 181 7.97 -13.66 11.23
C ASP A 181 7.58 -14.55 12.42
N ASN A 182 7.98 -14.20 13.65
CA ASN A 182 7.64 -14.94 14.85
C ASN A 182 6.32 -14.46 15.47
N LEU A 183 5.24 -14.63 14.71
CA LEU A 183 3.90 -14.19 15.09
C LEU A 183 3.46 -14.71 16.46
N ALA A 184 3.77 -15.97 16.79
CA ALA A 184 3.38 -16.56 18.07
C ALA A 184 3.99 -15.83 19.27
N ALA A 185 5.27 -15.41 19.17
CA ALA A 185 5.92 -14.68 20.25
C ALA A 185 5.43 -13.23 20.34
N LEU A 186 5.19 -12.58 19.20
CA LEU A 186 4.64 -11.22 19.14
C LEU A 186 3.21 -11.17 19.69
N GLU A 187 2.35 -12.11 19.30
CA GLU A 187 1.00 -12.25 19.83
C GLU A 187 1.01 -12.50 21.34
N PHE A 188 1.88 -13.39 21.82
CA PHE A 188 2.06 -13.61 23.26
C PHE A 188 2.50 -12.33 23.99
N GLY A 189 3.43 -11.57 23.41
CA GLY A 189 3.83 -10.25 23.92
C GLY A 189 2.64 -9.30 24.04
N LEU A 190 1.79 -9.20 23.00
CA LEU A 190 0.59 -8.37 23.01
C LEU A 190 -0.43 -8.81 24.07
N GLU A 191 -0.60 -10.13 24.28
CA GLU A 191 -1.44 -10.67 25.36
C GLU A 191 -0.92 -10.23 26.74
N VAL A 192 0.39 -10.36 26.97
CA VAL A 192 1.02 -9.92 28.23
C VAL A 192 0.86 -8.42 28.43
N ARG A 193 1.12 -7.60 27.41
CA ARG A 193 0.96 -6.13 27.48
C ARG A 193 -0.49 -5.73 27.72
N THR A 194 -1.46 -6.43 27.13
CA THR A 194 -2.90 -6.16 27.34
C THR A 194 -3.31 -6.47 28.79
N ALA A 195 -2.81 -7.58 29.36
CA ALA A 195 -3.03 -7.92 30.76
C ALA A 195 -2.35 -6.90 31.70
N ASP A 196 -1.12 -6.51 31.40
CA ASP A 196 -0.37 -5.49 32.12
C ASP A 196 -1.11 -4.13 32.13
N VAL A 197 -1.63 -3.69 30.99
CA VAL A 197 -2.43 -2.47 30.86
C VAL A 197 -3.67 -2.54 31.75
N SER A 198 -4.39 -3.67 31.70
CA SER A 198 -5.58 -3.89 32.53
C SER A 198 -5.24 -3.80 34.02
N PHE A 199 -4.13 -4.43 34.43
CA PHE A 199 -3.63 -4.38 35.80
C PHE A 199 -3.23 -2.96 36.24
N VAL A 200 -2.52 -2.19 35.41
CA VAL A 200 -2.15 -0.80 35.73
C VAL A 200 -3.38 0.07 35.93
N LEU A 201 -4.41 -0.11 35.09
CA LEU A 201 -5.68 0.59 35.25
C LEU A 201 -6.37 0.25 36.58
N ASP A 202 -6.31 -1.01 37.04
CA ASP A 202 -6.84 -1.42 38.34
C ASP A 202 -6.04 -0.84 39.50
N ALA A 203 -4.71 -1.00 39.46
CA ALA A 203 -3.80 -0.51 40.51
C ALA A 203 -3.92 1.00 40.71
N LEU A 204 -4.06 1.76 39.62
CA LEU A 204 -4.21 3.22 39.64
C LEU A 204 -5.68 3.68 39.72
N LYS A 205 -6.64 2.74 39.73
CA LYS A 205 -8.10 3.01 39.78
C LYS A 205 -8.59 3.91 38.64
N VAL A 206 -7.99 3.79 37.47
CA VAL A 206 -8.35 4.54 36.27
C VAL A 206 -9.57 3.88 35.63
N ARG A 207 -10.65 4.64 35.46
CA ARG A 207 -11.93 4.12 34.91
C ARG A 207 -12.15 4.44 33.44
N LYS A 208 -11.40 5.41 32.92
CA LYS A 208 -11.53 5.92 31.55
C LYS A 208 -10.16 6.44 31.13
N THR A 209 -9.64 5.94 30.02
CA THR A 209 -8.35 6.37 29.46
C THR A 209 -8.40 6.39 27.94
N LEU A 210 -7.40 7.02 27.36
CA LEU A 210 -6.93 6.78 25.99
C LEU A 210 -5.60 6.02 26.11
N TYR A 211 -5.35 5.09 25.21
CA TYR A 211 -4.09 4.37 25.14
C TYR A 211 -3.42 4.67 23.80
N PHE A 212 -2.21 5.20 23.85
CA PHE A 212 -1.40 5.41 22.65
C PHE A 212 -0.08 4.68 22.77
N GLY A 213 0.61 4.45 21.67
CA GLY A 213 1.88 3.73 21.71
C GLY A 213 2.68 3.88 20.44
N HIS A 214 3.99 3.71 20.57
CA HIS A 214 4.93 3.74 19.46
C HIS A 214 5.39 2.33 19.12
N SER A 215 5.53 2.02 17.82
CA SER A 215 6.01 0.71 17.36
C SER A 215 5.14 -0.42 17.93
N PHE A 216 5.72 -1.45 18.54
CA PHE A 216 4.97 -2.50 19.24
C PHE A 216 4.03 -2.00 20.36
N GLY A 217 4.30 -0.82 20.92
CA GLY A 217 3.38 -0.11 21.82
C GLY A 217 2.10 0.32 21.12
N GLY A 218 2.16 0.68 19.84
CA GLY A 218 1.00 1.01 19.01
C GLY A 218 0.16 -0.22 18.67
N ALA A 219 0.80 -1.36 18.40
CA ALA A 219 0.11 -2.65 18.31
C ALA A 219 -0.59 -3.03 19.63
N SER A 220 0.10 -2.86 20.75
CA SER A 220 -0.47 -3.04 22.09
C SER A 220 -1.67 -2.09 22.31
N ALA A 221 -1.58 -0.84 21.84
CA ALA A 221 -2.68 0.11 21.88
C ALA A 221 -3.90 -0.36 21.08
N ALA A 222 -3.70 -0.92 19.88
CA ALA A 222 -4.78 -1.53 19.10
C ALA A 222 -5.40 -2.74 19.82
N ALA A 223 -4.57 -3.71 20.22
CA ALA A 223 -4.99 -4.95 20.88
C ALA A 223 -5.77 -4.67 22.18
N ALA A 224 -5.24 -3.84 23.07
CA ALA A 224 -5.92 -3.50 24.31
C ALA A 224 -7.17 -2.65 24.06
N THR A 225 -7.19 -1.75 23.07
CA THR A 225 -8.39 -0.98 22.71
C THR A 225 -9.54 -1.89 22.29
N ALA A 226 -9.25 -3.00 21.60
CA ALA A 226 -10.25 -3.98 21.18
C ALA A 226 -10.95 -4.66 22.36
N VAL A 227 -10.23 -4.98 23.45
CA VAL A 227 -10.76 -5.83 24.53
C VAL A 227 -10.97 -5.15 25.88
N GLU A 228 -10.21 -4.11 26.23
CA GLU A 228 -10.29 -3.46 27.55
C GLU A 228 -11.35 -2.33 27.55
N PRO A 229 -12.49 -2.49 28.26
CA PRO A 229 -13.60 -1.55 28.21
C PRO A 229 -13.30 -0.14 28.73
N ARG A 230 -12.29 0.05 29.59
CA ARG A 230 -11.90 1.36 30.14
C ARG A 230 -11.13 2.23 29.14
N ILE A 231 -10.45 1.61 28.18
CA ILE A 231 -9.83 2.32 27.04
C ILE A 231 -10.94 2.78 26.10
N LYS A 232 -11.02 4.09 25.85
CA LYS A 232 -12.09 4.71 25.05
C LYS A 232 -11.67 5.12 23.65
N ALA A 233 -10.36 5.19 23.41
CA ALA A 233 -9.77 5.48 22.12
C ALA A 233 -8.33 4.97 22.12
N GLY A 234 -7.83 4.63 20.93
CA GLY A 234 -6.48 4.14 20.72
C GLY A 234 -5.71 4.98 19.71
N LEU A 235 -4.38 5.03 19.82
CA LEU A 235 -3.53 5.65 18.80
C LEU A 235 -2.27 4.81 18.60
N ASN A 236 -1.95 4.53 17.35
CA ASN A 236 -0.75 3.83 16.92
C ASN A 236 0.20 4.83 16.25
N LEU A 237 1.37 5.05 16.85
CA LEU A 237 2.47 5.83 16.27
C LEU A 237 3.42 4.85 15.57
N ASP A 238 3.31 4.78 14.25
CA ASP A 238 4.24 4.08 13.37
C ASP A 238 4.55 2.62 13.74
N GLY A 239 3.58 1.89 14.29
CA GLY A 239 3.74 0.47 14.62
C GLY A 239 2.99 -0.44 13.66
N ALA A 240 3.66 -1.45 13.12
CA ALA A 240 2.96 -2.58 12.50
C ALA A 240 2.00 -3.23 13.52
N LEU A 241 0.96 -3.89 13.04
CA LEU A 241 -0.09 -4.48 13.85
C LEU A 241 -0.01 -6.01 13.79
N TRP A 242 -0.28 -6.67 14.92
CA TRP A 242 -0.26 -8.13 15.02
C TRP A 242 -1.48 -8.65 15.79
N GLY A 243 -1.72 -9.95 15.64
CA GLY A 243 -2.81 -10.64 16.30
C GLY A 243 -4.19 -10.30 15.74
N PRO A 244 -5.26 -10.70 16.46
CA PRO A 244 -6.62 -10.66 15.94
C PRO A 244 -7.12 -9.27 15.51
N VAL A 245 -6.50 -8.20 16.02
CA VAL A 245 -6.91 -6.82 15.74
C VAL A 245 -6.69 -6.44 14.27
N VAL A 246 -5.71 -7.06 13.60
CA VAL A 246 -5.45 -6.87 12.17
C VAL A 246 -6.69 -7.23 11.34
N ASP A 247 -7.37 -8.31 11.69
CA ASP A 247 -8.57 -8.74 10.97
C ASP A 247 -9.86 -8.20 11.57
N SER A 248 -9.88 -7.82 12.86
CA SER A 248 -11.11 -7.35 13.50
C SER A 248 -11.32 -5.84 13.42
N GLY A 249 -10.25 -5.07 13.28
CA GLY A 249 -10.25 -3.64 13.59
C GLY A 249 -10.58 -3.38 15.06
N VAL A 250 -10.97 -2.14 15.38
CA VAL A 250 -11.42 -1.74 16.72
C VAL A 250 -12.78 -1.04 16.71
N SER A 251 -13.59 -1.34 17.72
CA SER A 251 -14.95 -0.78 17.86
C SER A 251 -15.00 0.63 18.49
N LYS A 252 -13.85 1.28 18.64
CA LYS A 252 -13.68 2.57 19.35
C LYS A 252 -12.82 3.52 18.51
N PRO A 253 -12.92 4.86 18.71
CA PRO A 253 -12.13 5.82 17.96
C PRO A 253 -10.64 5.47 17.93
N PHE A 254 -10.03 5.50 16.74
CA PHE A 254 -8.64 5.08 16.56
C PHE A 254 -7.89 5.96 15.56
N ILE A 255 -6.60 6.16 15.78
CA ILE A 255 -5.70 6.82 14.82
C ILE A 255 -4.53 5.90 14.52
N ASN A 256 -4.26 5.71 13.24
CA ASN A 256 -2.95 5.29 12.76
C ASN A 256 -2.17 6.55 12.33
N PHE A 257 -1.02 6.81 12.95
CA PHE A 257 -0.19 7.98 12.66
C PHE A 257 1.21 7.50 12.27
N SER A 258 1.49 7.61 10.98
CA SER A 258 2.68 7.13 10.30
C SER A 258 3.84 8.10 10.39
N GLY A 259 5.06 7.57 10.43
CA GLY A 259 6.27 8.24 9.92
C GLY A 259 7.06 7.41 8.91
N SER A 260 6.80 6.11 8.80
CA SER A 260 7.43 5.20 7.83
C SER A 260 6.49 4.10 7.28
N LEU A 261 5.35 3.82 7.93
CA LEU A 261 4.37 2.81 7.52
C LEU A 261 3.07 3.43 6.98
N SER A 262 2.28 2.75 6.17
CA SER A 262 0.96 3.26 5.74
C SER A 262 0.03 2.12 5.35
N SER A 263 -1.27 2.34 5.27
CA SER A 263 -2.19 1.32 4.75
C SER A 263 -1.98 0.97 3.28
N SER A 264 -1.23 1.78 2.52
CA SER A 264 -0.84 1.47 1.14
C SER A 264 0.43 0.63 1.02
N ASP A 265 1.31 0.66 2.03
CA ASP A 265 2.65 0.08 1.95
C ASP A 265 2.92 -1.01 3.02
N ASP A 266 2.07 -1.12 4.05
CA ASP A 266 2.15 -2.11 5.13
C ASP A 266 0.88 -2.98 5.17
N GLU A 267 1.07 -4.30 5.06
CA GLU A 267 -0.02 -5.28 5.00
C GLU A 267 -0.89 -5.27 6.27
N SER A 268 -0.28 -5.09 7.45
CA SER A 268 -1.01 -5.09 8.71
C SER A 268 -1.92 -3.85 8.85
N TRP A 269 -1.47 -2.70 8.36
CA TRP A 269 -2.27 -1.47 8.31
C TRP A 269 -3.37 -1.56 7.26
N GLY A 270 -3.07 -2.13 6.09
CA GLY A 270 -4.04 -2.39 5.03
C GLY A 270 -5.18 -3.29 5.51
N ASN A 271 -4.83 -4.44 6.10
CA ASN A 271 -5.80 -5.40 6.63
C ASN A 271 -6.61 -4.81 7.80
N PHE A 272 -5.96 -4.12 8.75
CA PHE A 272 -6.65 -3.42 9.83
C PHE A 272 -7.63 -2.38 9.31
N THR A 273 -7.22 -1.59 8.31
CA THR A 273 -8.06 -0.53 7.72
C THR A 273 -9.27 -1.12 7.01
N LYS A 274 -9.08 -2.21 6.26
CA LYS A 274 -10.16 -2.97 5.65
C LYS A 274 -11.13 -3.52 6.69
N ALA A 275 -10.61 -4.16 7.74
CA ALA A 275 -11.40 -4.69 8.84
C ALA A 275 -12.20 -3.59 9.56
N GLN A 276 -11.57 -2.44 9.81
CA GLN A 276 -12.20 -1.27 10.40
C GLN A 276 -13.40 -0.82 9.55
N ASP A 277 -13.27 -0.82 8.24
CA ASP A 277 -14.31 -0.37 7.32
C ASP A 277 -15.47 -1.34 7.19
N GLU A 278 -15.17 -2.64 7.13
CA GLU A 278 -16.17 -3.69 6.98
C GLU A 278 -16.93 -3.94 8.29
N LYS A 279 -16.20 -4.02 9.41
CA LYS A 279 -16.73 -4.47 10.70
C LYS A 279 -17.14 -3.31 11.61
N HIS A 280 -16.53 -2.13 11.42
CA HIS A 280 -16.73 -0.96 12.26
C HIS A 280 -17.00 0.34 11.45
N PRO A 281 -17.87 0.34 10.43
CA PRO A 281 -18.04 1.44 9.46
C PRO A 281 -18.53 2.78 10.04
N SER A 282 -19.03 2.77 11.29
CA SER A 282 -19.52 3.94 12.02
C SER A 282 -18.55 4.45 13.08
N VAL A 283 -17.43 3.76 13.28
CA VAL A 283 -16.40 4.14 14.25
C VAL A 283 -15.49 5.18 13.60
N TRP A 284 -15.19 6.24 14.35
CA TRP A 284 -14.30 7.30 13.91
C TRP A 284 -12.87 6.76 13.76
N TYR A 285 -12.28 6.89 12.59
CA TYR A 285 -10.93 6.43 12.29
C TYR A 285 -10.22 7.43 11.37
N LYS A 286 -8.97 7.75 11.68
CA LYS A 286 -8.10 8.56 10.81
C LYS A 286 -6.77 7.86 10.59
N GLU A 287 -6.25 8.07 9.40
CA GLU A 287 -4.87 7.73 9.06
C GLU A 287 -4.14 9.02 8.70
N LEU A 288 -3.06 9.27 9.43
CA LEU A 288 -2.23 10.46 9.32
C LEU A 288 -0.80 10.04 8.98
N HIS A 289 -0.07 10.87 8.26
CA HIS A 289 1.36 10.69 8.01
C HIS A 289 2.12 11.96 8.39
N LEU A 290 3.27 11.81 9.05
CA LEU A 290 4.17 12.90 9.41
C LEU A 290 5.32 12.95 8.40
N ASN A 291 5.27 13.92 7.51
CA ASN A 291 6.25 14.08 6.44
C ASN A 291 7.67 14.32 6.98
N ASP A 292 8.67 13.82 6.25
CA ASP A 292 10.10 13.88 6.59
C ASP A 292 10.49 13.20 7.92
N SER A 293 9.56 12.55 8.61
CA SER A 293 9.84 11.77 9.81
C SER A 293 10.35 10.36 9.49
N SER A 294 10.70 9.63 10.53
CA SER A 294 11.11 8.22 10.49
C SER A 294 10.47 7.49 11.67
N HIS A 295 10.67 6.17 11.74
CA HIS A 295 10.31 5.39 12.93
C HIS A 295 10.89 5.99 14.22
N GLY A 296 12.14 6.44 14.17
CA GLY A 296 12.81 7.06 15.33
C GLY A 296 12.32 8.47 15.68
N SER A 297 11.33 9.03 15.00
CA SER A 297 10.77 10.36 15.29
C SER A 297 9.72 10.38 16.42
N PHE A 298 9.21 9.21 16.83
CA PHE A 298 8.12 9.09 17.82
C PHE A 298 8.59 8.72 19.24
N TRP A 299 9.89 8.81 19.49
CA TRP A 299 10.54 8.64 20.80
C TRP A 299 11.69 9.63 20.95
N ASP A 300 12.25 9.74 22.16
CA ASP A 300 13.13 10.85 22.53
C ASP A 300 14.47 10.88 21.75
N LEU A 301 14.81 9.82 21.02
CA LEU A 301 16.03 9.73 20.22
C LEU A 301 16.15 10.88 19.21
N SER A 302 15.04 11.29 18.58
CA SER A 302 15.03 12.37 17.58
C SER A 302 15.34 13.75 18.17
N ILE A 303 14.84 14.03 19.40
CA ILE A 303 15.13 15.29 20.11
C ILE A 303 16.52 15.26 20.74
N ILE A 304 16.99 14.11 21.24
CA ILE A 304 18.38 13.94 21.67
C ILE A 304 19.31 14.32 20.51
N GLY A 305 19.01 13.86 19.29
CA GLY A 305 19.81 14.20 18.12
C GLY A 305 19.86 15.69 17.80
N ASP A 306 18.85 16.48 18.20
CA ASP A 306 18.81 17.93 17.97
C ASP A 306 19.84 18.69 18.80
N PHE A 307 20.05 18.32 20.06
CA PHE A 307 20.90 19.09 20.97
C PHE A 307 22.25 18.43 21.30
N THR A 308 22.43 17.15 20.96
CA THR A 308 23.68 16.40 21.20
C THR A 308 24.66 16.37 20.04
N GLY A 309 24.26 16.87 18.86
CA GLY A 309 25.08 16.85 17.66
C GLY A 309 25.01 15.55 16.85
N LEU A 310 24.24 14.53 17.27
CA LEU A 310 24.09 13.29 16.50
C LEU A 310 23.56 13.53 15.08
N ARG A 311 22.82 14.61 14.85
CA ARG A 311 22.31 14.96 13.51
C ARG A 311 23.39 15.45 12.54
N GLU A 312 24.63 15.63 12.98
CA GLU A 312 25.78 15.82 12.08
C GLU A 312 26.15 14.51 11.36
N ASN A 313 25.68 13.37 11.86
CA ASN A 313 25.83 12.07 11.22
C ASN A 313 24.65 11.84 10.24
N GLU A 314 24.91 11.99 8.95
CA GLU A 314 23.90 11.85 7.89
C GLU A 314 23.29 10.44 7.85
N ASP A 315 24.04 9.40 8.19
CA ASP A 315 23.52 8.02 8.21
C ASP A 315 22.51 7.84 9.37
N LEU A 316 22.81 8.38 10.56
CA LEU A 316 21.84 8.38 11.66
C LEU A 316 20.59 9.19 11.29
N VAL A 317 20.72 10.28 10.54
CA VAL A 317 19.56 11.07 10.08
C VAL A 317 18.70 10.26 9.11
N GLU A 318 19.31 9.63 8.11
CA GLU A 318 18.58 8.90 7.07
C GLU A 318 17.91 7.63 7.59
N TYR A 319 18.59 6.85 8.45
CA TYR A 319 18.10 5.54 8.85
C TYR A 319 17.41 5.50 10.22
N VAL A 320 17.65 6.50 11.10
CA VAL A 320 17.21 6.44 12.49
C VAL A 320 16.38 7.67 12.88
N LEU A 321 16.98 8.87 12.85
CA LEU A 321 16.41 10.08 13.46
C LEU A 321 15.33 10.76 12.62
N GLY A 322 15.34 10.55 11.31
CA GLY A 322 14.49 11.26 10.35
C GLY A 322 14.99 12.68 10.04
N LYS A 323 14.56 13.22 8.91
CA LYS A 323 14.90 14.58 8.45
C LYS A 323 14.15 15.65 9.26
N LEU A 324 12.94 15.33 9.71
CA LEU A 324 12.17 16.17 10.60
C LEU A 324 12.91 16.32 11.94
N ARG A 325 12.97 17.54 12.45
CA ARG A 325 13.60 17.83 13.74
C ARG A 325 12.76 17.28 14.88
N GLY A 326 13.40 16.78 15.93
CA GLY A 326 12.73 16.21 17.10
C GLY A 326 11.84 17.23 17.80
N GLU A 327 12.29 18.50 17.88
CA GLU A 327 11.47 19.60 18.44
C GLU A 327 10.16 19.77 17.66
N ARG A 328 10.21 19.68 16.32
CA ARG A 328 9.02 19.80 15.46
C ARG A 328 8.12 18.58 15.57
N ALA A 329 8.69 17.38 15.64
CA ALA A 329 7.93 16.15 15.87
C ALA A 329 7.18 16.21 17.21
N ALA A 330 7.85 16.62 18.29
CA ALA A 330 7.23 16.81 19.60
C ALA A 330 6.11 17.88 19.58
N GLU A 331 6.32 18.99 18.87
CA GLU A 331 5.30 20.02 18.69
C GLU A 331 4.03 19.48 18.00
N VAL A 332 4.21 18.75 16.89
CA VAL A 332 3.11 18.12 16.13
C VAL A 332 2.37 17.12 17.00
N LEU A 333 3.09 16.16 17.59
CA LEU A 333 2.49 15.09 18.38
C LEU A 333 1.74 15.62 19.59
N ARG A 334 2.31 16.61 20.30
CA ARG A 334 1.64 17.32 21.40
C ARG A 334 0.33 17.94 20.93
N ALA A 335 0.33 18.65 19.81
CA ALA A 335 -0.87 19.34 19.30
C ALA A 335 -1.98 18.34 18.89
N TYR A 336 -1.64 17.35 18.07
CA TYR A 336 -2.59 16.37 17.54
C TYR A 336 -3.12 15.43 18.62
N LEU A 337 -2.26 14.89 19.50
CA LEU A 337 -2.71 14.08 20.63
C LEU A 337 -3.55 14.91 21.61
N GLY A 338 -3.19 16.17 21.82
CA GLY A 338 -3.97 17.10 22.65
C GLY A 338 -5.41 17.25 22.17
N ASP A 339 -5.63 17.38 20.87
CA ASP A 339 -6.96 17.45 20.28
C ASP A 339 -7.65 16.08 20.24
N PHE A 340 -6.92 14.99 20.04
CA PHE A 340 -7.49 13.63 20.11
C PHE A 340 -8.05 13.30 21.50
N VAL A 341 -7.33 13.69 22.56
CA VAL A 341 -7.78 13.54 23.94
C VAL A 341 -9.03 14.38 24.20
N LYS A 342 -9.07 15.64 23.72
CA LYS A 342 -10.26 16.50 23.86
C LYS A 342 -11.46 15.88 23.17
N PHE A 343 -11.30 15.46 21.92
CA PHE A 343 -12.34 14.85 21.12
C PHE A 343 -12.92 13.59 21.78
N THR A 344 -12.06 12.65 22.19
CA THR A 344 -12.50 11.32 22.64
C THR A 344 -12.83 11.24 24.14
N LEU A 345 -12.03 11.86 25.00
CA LEU A 345 -12.21 11.77 26.46
C LEU A 345 -13.07 12.90 27.01
N LEU A 346 -12.97 14.10 26.43
CA LEU A 346 -13.62 15.31 26.94
C LEU A 346 -14.84 15.76 26.12
N ARG A 347 -15.17 15.06 25.02
CA ARG A 347 -16.28 15.36 24.11
C ARG A 347 -16.16 16.77 23.47
N GLY A 348 -14.93 17.19 23.22
CA GLY A 348 -14.64 18.39 22.44
C GLY A 348 -14.80 18.16 20.94
N GLU A 349 -14.57 19.22 20.15
CA GLU A 349 -14.48 19.13 18.69
C GLU A 349 -13.18 18.43 18.26
N GLU A 350 -13.12 18.00 16.99
CA GLU A 350 -11.94 17.31 16.41
C GLU A 350 -10.68 18.20 16.37
N GLY A 351 -10.83 19.53 16.37
CA GLY A 351 -9.68 20.44 16.30
C GLY A 351 -8.84 20.22 15.06
N LEU A 352 -7.53 19.99 15.24
CA LEU A 352 -6.58 19.65 14.17
C LEU A 352 -6.92 18.33 13.46
N LEU A 353 -7.71 17.43 14.07
CA LEU A 353 -8.10 16.15 13.45
C LEU A 353 -9.21 16.26 12.42
N ALA A 354 -9.78 17.47 12.28
CA ALA A 354 -10.83 17.74 11.31
C ALA A 354 -10.31 17.78 9.86
N GLY A 355 -9.00 17.98 9.67
CA GLY A 355 -8.35 18.01 8.35
C GLY A 355 -7.07 18.84 8.35
N GLU A 356 -6.55 19.08 7.15
CA GLU A 356 -5.28 19.77 6.91
C GLU A 356 -5.18 21.14 7.61
N SER A 357 -3.97 21.48 8.05
CA SER A 357 -3.68 22.70 8.81
C SER A 357 -2.44 23.42 8.30
N GLU A 358 -2.58 24.70 7.94
CA GLU A 358 -1.44 25.54 7.52
C GLU A 358 -0.38 25.70 8.61
N ALA A 359 -0.75 25.55 9.89
CA ALA A 359 0.20 25.60 11.01
C ALA A 359 1.01 24.30 11.16
N PHE A 360 0.49 23.19 10.62
CA PHE A 360 1.08 21.86 10.67
C PHE A 360 1.08 21.23 9.28
N PRO A 361 1.77 21.84 8.29
CA PRO A 361 1.81 21.34 6.92
C PRO A 361 2.57 20.00 6.80
N ASP A 362 3.31 19.63 7.85
CA ASP A 362 4.05 18.38 7.94
C ASP A 362 3.12 17.17 8.16
N VAL A 363 1.86 17.38 8.56
CA VAL A 363 0.90 16.31 8.78
C VAL A 363 0.00 16.19 7.56
N ILE A 364 -0.02 15.00 6.96
CA ILE A 364 -0.82 14.67 5.80
C ILE A 364 -1.94 13.74 6.23
N PHE A 365 -3.18 14.06 5.84
CA PHE A 365 -4.32 13.17 6.03
C PHE A 365 -4.37 12.16 4.89
N ILE A 366 -3.87 10.95 5.14
CA ILE A 366 -4.01 9.82 4.21
C ILE A 366 -5.49 9.44 4.08
N ARG A 367 -6.27 9.61 5.16
CA ARG A 367 -7.71 9.36 5.15
C ARG A 367 -8.50 10.41 5.94
N SER A 368 -9.59 10.93 5.36
CA SER A 368 -10.52 11.89 6.00
C SER A 368 -11.98 11.38 6.06
N ASP A 369 -12.76 11.81 7.06
CA ASP A 369 -14.20 11.47 7.18
C ASP A 369 -15.08 12.04 6.04
N PHE A 370 -14.54 13.01 5.29
CA PHE A 370 -15.25 13.75 4.25
C PHE A 370 -15.54 12.88 3.01
N ASP A 371 -14.64 11.93 2.70
CA ASP A 371 -14.77 11.06 1.52
C ASP A 371 -15.88 10.01 1.63
N LEU A 372 -16.28 9.61 2.85
CA LEU A 372 -17.16 8.44 3.00
C LEU A 372 -18.64 8.78 3.21
N LYS A 373 -18.99 9.91 3.83
CA LYS A 373 -20.42 10.27 4.02
C LYS A 373 -21.09 10.73 2.74
N ILE A 374 -20.39 11.50 1.91
CA ILE A 374 -20.88 11.99 0.62
C ILE A 374 -21.00 10.82 -0.37
N VAL A 375 -19.98 9.98 -0.47
CA VAL A 375 -20.00 8.78 -1.33
C VAL A 375 -21.12 7.82 -0.92
N ARG A 376 -21.35 7.60 0.39
CA ARG A 376 -22.41 6.69 0.89
C ARG A 376 -23.83 7.27 0.76
N GLN A 377 -24.04 8.58 0.93
CA GLN A 377 -25.36 9.20 0.69
C GLN A 377 -25.71 9.28 -0.80
N CYS A 378 -24.73 9.58 -1.66
CA CYS A 378 -24.88 9.50 -3.11
C CYS A 378 -25.19 8.05 -3.55
N ALA A 379 -24.47 7.05 -3.02
CA ALA A 379 -24.73 5.64 -3.34
C ALA A 379 -26.15 5.17 -2.94
N LYS A 380 -26.68 5.66 -1.81
CA LYS A 380 -28.01 5.29 -1.31
C LYS A 380 -29.17 5.93 -2.08
N ILE A 381 -28.98 7.15 -2.58
CA ILE A 381 -29.97 7.86 -3.42
C ILE A 381 -29.95 7.29 -4.86
N CYS A 382 -28.77 6.94 -5.36
CA CYS A 382 -28.59 6.44 -6.73
C CYS A 382 -28.92 4.94 -6.90
N GLY A 383 -28.86 4.13 -5.84
CA GLY A 383 -29.19 2.70 -5.89
C GLY A 383 -30.67 2.39 -6.19
N THR A 384 -31.57 3.35 -6.04
CA THR A 384 -33.02 3.17 -6.28
C THR A 384 -33.44 3.32 -7.75
N MET A 385 -32.55 3.74 -8.66
CA MET A 385 -32.91 4.14 -10.03
C MET A 385 -32.71 3.05 -11.10
N SER A 386 -32.20 1.86 -10.76
CA SER A 386 -31.71 0.87 -11.75
C SER A 386 -32.79 0.04 -12.46
N LEU A 387 -34.08 0.33 -12.29
CA LEU A 387 -35.19 -0.49 -12.83
C LEU A 387 -36.34 0.31 -13.48
N MET A 388 -36.12 1.56 -13.90
CA MET A 388 -37.19 2.48 -14.34
C MET A 388 -37.18 2.76 -15.86
N SER A 389 -38.35 3.08 -16.43
CA SER A 389 -38.52 3.46 -17.84
C SER A 389 -38.05 4.91 -18.11
N GLU A 390 -37.74 5.27 -19.36
CA GLU A 390 -37.25 6.61 -19.73
C GLU A 390 -38.20 7.76 -19.32
N GLU A 391 -39.51 7.56 -19.35
CA GLU A 391 -40.49 8.57 -18.88
C GLU A 391 -40.52 8.71 -17.35
N ASP A 392 -40.25 7.63 -16.61
CA ASP A 392 -40.18 7.66 -15.15
C ASP A 392 -38.86 8.26 -14.65
N ALA A 393 -37.75 8.01 -15.36
CA ALA A 393 -36.44 8.61 -15.11
C ALA A 393 -36.50 10.15 -15.20
N TYR A 394 -37.30 10.70 -16.11
CA TYR A 394 -37.44 12.15 -16.31
C TYR A 394 -38.30 12.84 -15.23
N ARG A 395 -39.34 12.17 -14.70
CA ARG A 395 -40.12 12.69 -13.55
C ARG A 395 -39.37 12.59 -12.23
N GLU A 396 -38.59 11.53 -12.06
CA GLU A 396 -37.69 11.34 -10.92
C GLU A 396 -36.53 12.35 -10.94
N LEU A 397 -36.00 12.77 -12.09
CA LEU A 397 -34.94 13.81 -12.19
C LEU A 397 -35.31 15.12 -11.47
N LYS A 398 -36.57 15.56 -11.57
CA LYS A 398 -37.07 16.74 -10.85
C LYS A 398 -37.21 16.47 -9.35
N ALA A 399 -37.66 15.27 -8.97
CA ALA A 399 -37.76 14.85 -7.57
C ALA A 399 -36.38 14.69 -6.92
N VAL A 400 -35.40 14.15 -7.64
CA VAL A 400 -33.99 13.99 -7.28
C VAL A 400 -33.33 15.36 -7.12
N ARG A 401 -33.55 16.31 -8.04
CA ARG A 401 -33.12 17.71 -7.88
C ARG A 401 -33.65 18.29 -6.57
N ASP A 402 -34.96 18.20 -6.35
CA ASP A 402 -35.60 18.77 -5.15
C ASP A 402 -35.16 18.03 -3.86
N ARG A 403 -34.70 16.78 -3.96
CA ARG A 403 -34.17 15.98 -2.85
C ARG A 403 -32.70 16.26 -2.56
N ILE A 404 -31.87 16.40 -3.59
CA ILE A 404 -30.49 16.91 -3.49
C ILE A 404 -30.54 18.29 -2.84
N GLU A 405 -31.47 19.15 -3.26
CA GLU A 405 -31.65 20.47 -2.69
C GLU A 405 -32.04 20.42 -1.20
N ARG A 406 -33.01 19.60 -0.82
CA ARG A 406 -33.48 19.51 0.57
C ARG A 406 -32.58 18.71 1.53
N GLU A 407 -32.02 17.60 1.07
CA GLU A 407 -31.34 16.60 1.92
C GLU A 407 -29.82 16.71 1.86
N ILE A 408 -29.27 17.34 0.82
CA ILE A 408 -27.82 17.57 0.66
C ILE A 408 -27.53 19.07 0.75
N LEU A 409 -28.08 19.91 -0.14
CA LEU A 409 -27.69 21.32 -0.24
C LEU A 409 -28.13 22.17 0.96
N ILE A 410 -29.37 22.09 1.44
CA ILE A 410 -29.83 22.89 2.60
C ILE A 410 -29.03 22.57 3.89
N PRO A 411 -28.77 21.30 4.24
CA PRO A 411 -27.86 20.96 5.33
C PRO A 411 -26.41 21.41 5.06
N LEU A 412 -25.93 21.30 3.82
CA LEU A 412 -24.57 21.70 3.42
C LEU A 412 -24.38 23.22 3.44
N GLU A 413 -25.39 24.02 3.09
CA GLU A 413 -25.39 25.48 3.22
C GLU A 413 -25.24 25.90 4.68
N SER A 414 -25.90 25.20 5.62
CA SER A 414 -25.70 25.46 7.06
C SER A 414 -24.28 25.15 7.56
N VAL A 415 -23.56 24.26 6.87
CA VAL A 415 -22.17 23.89 7.18
C VAL A 415 -21.17 24.80 6.45
N LEU A 416 -21.45 25.20 5.21
CA LEU A 416 -20.64 26.11 4.40
C LEU A 416 -20.72 27.55 4.89
N ASP A 417 -21.87 27.99 5.42
CA ASP A 417 -22.01 29.29 6.09
C ASP A 417 -21.22 29.35 7.41
N ALA A 418 -20.86 28.19 7.99
CA ALA A 418 -20.02 28.11 9.19
C ALA A 418 -18.50 28.14 8.89
N LYS A 419 -18.06 27.87 7.65
CA LYS A 419 -16.62 27.82 7.27
C LYS A 419 -16.33 28.26 5.81
N PRO A 420 -16.21 29.57 5.52
CA PRO A 420 -15.96 30.07 4.15
C PRO A 420 -14.50 30.00 3.66
N ALA A 421 -13.55 29.49 4.47
CA ALA A 421 -12.14 29.88 4.35
C ALA A 421 -11.16 28.87 3.71
N SER A 422 -11.48 27.57 3.52
CA SER A 422 -10.55 26.63 2.88
C SER A 422 -10.56 26.73 1.35
N LYS A 423 -9.40 26.49 0.72
CA LYS A 423 -9.24 26.53 -0.75
C LYS A 423 -10.03 25.40 -1.41
N GLU A 424 -10.07 24.24 -0.77
CA GLU A 424 -10.78 23.04 -1.15
C GLU A 424 -12.30 23.22 -0.95
N GLY A 425 -12.72 23.90 0.12
CA GLY A 425 -14.12 24.24 0.35
C GLY A 425 -14.68 25.23 -0.68
N ARG A 426 -13.85 26.20 -1.12
CA ARG A 426 -14.19 27.10 -2.23
C ARG A 426 -14.21 26.37 -3.57
N ALA A 427 -13.25 25.50 -3.84
CA ALA A 427 -13.20 24.71 -5.07
C ALA A 427 -14.39 23.74 -5.17
N PHE A 428 -14.75 23.09 -4.07
CA PHE A 428 -15.90 22.21 -3.99
C PHE A 428 -17.23 22.97 -4.12
N ARG A 429 -17.39 24.13 -3.44
CA ARG A 429 -18.57 24.99 -3.61
C ARG A 429 -18.71 25.48 -5.06
N GLN A 430 -17.60 25.84 -5.68
CA GLN A 430 -17.56 26.20 -7.09
C GLN A 430 -17.99 25.02 -7.99
N SER A 431 -17.51 23.79 -7.75
CA SER A 431 -17.94 22.61 -8.52
C SER A 431 -19.41 22.27 -8.34
N VAL A 432 -19.97 22.46 -7.13
CA VAL A 432 -21.39 22.26 -6.85
C VAL A 432 -22.25 23.34 -7.50
N ASP A 433 -21.85 24.62 -7.43
CA ASP A 433 -22.53 25.74 -8.10
C ASP A 433 -22.49 25.60 -9.63
N GLU A 434 -21.36 25.11 -10.18
CA GLU A 434 -21.20 24.78 -11.60
C GLU A 434 -22.12 23.62 -12.01
N LEU A 435 -22.26 22.59 -11.18
CA LEU A 435 -23.18 21.46 -11.42
C LEU A 435 -24.64 21.89 -11.37
N ILE A 436 -25.04 22.73 -10.41
CA ILE A 436 -26.40 23.29 -10.29
C ILE A 436 -26.71 24.18 -11.49
N THR A 437 -25.77 25.04 -11.87
CA THR A 437 -25.90 25.93 -13.03
C THR A 437 -25.99 25.13 -14.32
N TYR A 438 -25.21 24.05 -14.45
CA TYR A 438 -25.26 23.12 -15.57
C TYR A 438 -26.61 22.41 -15.68
N ILE A 439 -27.12 21.82 -14.59
CA ILE A 439 -28.42 21.13 -14.56
C ILE A 439 -29.56 22.12 -14.83
N SER A 440 -29.52 23.31 -14.23
CA SER A 440 -30.55 24.34 -14.39
C SER A 440 -30.57 24.92 -15.81
N ASN A 441 -29.41 25.19 -16.40
CA ASN A 441 -29.30 25.70 -17.77
C ASN A 441 -29.69 24.66 -18.82
N LYS A 442 -29.51 23.36 -18.55
CA LYS A 442 -29.95 22.28 -19.45
C LYS A 442 -31.46 22.05 -19.38
N MET A 443 -32.08 22.20 -18.20
CA MET A 443 -33.53 22.09 -18.04
C MET A 443 -34.30 23.29 -18.59
N SER A 444 -33.70 24.48 -18.69
CA SER A 444 -34.36 25.68 -19.23
C SER A 444 -34.42 25.73 -20.76
N LEU A 445 -33.76 24.80 -21.46
CA LEU A 445 -33.65 24.78 -22.92
C LEU A 445 -34.68 23.87 -23.62
N VAL A 446 -35.55 23.19 -22.87
CA VAL A 446 -36.53 22.26 -23.42
C VAL A 446 -37.90 22.58 -22.83
N ASP A 447 -38.85 22.94 -23.70
CA ASP A 447 -40.26 23.02 -23.35
C ASP A 447 -40.80 21.57 -23.19
N PRO A 448 -41.21 21.15 -21.98
CA PRO A 448 -41.60 19.76 -21.72
C PRO A 448 -42.84 19.30 -22.49
N ASP A 449 -43.59 20.22 -23.11
CA ASP A 449 -44.80 19.90 -23.85
C ASP A 449 -44.57 19.82 -25.38
N ASN A 450 -43.36 20.12 -25.90
CA ASN A 450 -43.12 20.12 -27.34
C ASN A 450 -41.62 19.95 -27.72
N ILE A 451 -41.15 18.71 -27.85
CA ILE A 451 -39.77 18.37 -28.25
C ILE A 451 -39.71 18.17 -29.78
N SER A 452 -38.84 18.91 -30.46
CA SER A 452 -38.58 18.72 -31.90
C SER A 452 -37.26 17.98 -32.14
N THR A 453 -37.15 17.29 -33.28
CA THR A 453 -35.91 16.61 -33.71
C THR A 453 -34.73 17.55 -33.97
N GLU A 454 -34.94 18.87 -34.06
CA GLU A 454 -33.86 19.86 -34.22
C GLU A 454 -33.15 20.21 -32.90
N ASP A 455 -33.77 19.96 -31.74
CA ASP A 455 -33.17 20.24 -30.42
C ASP A 455 -32.05 19.25 -30.05
N LEU A 456 -31.95 18.12 -30.77
CA LEU A 456 -30.95 17.06 -30.57
C LEU A 456 -29.60 17.34 -31.25
N GLU A 457 -29.49 18.34 -32.12
CA GLU A 457 -28.27 18.59 -32.92
C GLU A 457 -27.40 19.79 -32.49
N LEU A 458 -27.77 20.54 -31.45
CA LEU A 458 -27.00 21.73 -31.04
C LEU A 458 -25.84 21.41 -30.07
N GLY A 459 -24.69 21.08 -30.68
CA GLY A 459 -23.37 21.61 -30.29
C GLY A 459 -22.80 21.20 -28.93
N ILE A 460 -22.26 19.98 -28.83
CA ILE A 460 -21.48 19.53 -27.67
C ILE A 460 -19.99 19.67 -27.96
N ASN A 461 -19.29 20.50 -27.19
CA ASN A 461 -17.83 20.65 -27.24
C ASN A 461 -17.14 19.45 -26.55
N LYS A 462 -16.14 18.84 -27.21
CA LYS A 462 -15.43 17.62 -26.78
C LYS A 462 -14.87 17.68 -25.35
N THR A 463 -14.52 18.87 -24.87
CA THR A 463 -13.97 19.09 -23.52
C THR A 463 -15.01 18.94 -22.40
N GLU A 464 -16.28 19.22 -22.69
CA GLU A 464 -17.39 19.05 -21.74
C GLU A 464 -17.88 17.60 -21.69
N ILE A 465 -17.70 16.84 -22.79
CA ILE A 465 -17.85 15.37 -22.79
C ILE A 465 -16.78 14.75 -21.89
N GLN A 466 -15.52 15.21 -21.93
CA GLN A 466 -14.47 14.69 -21.05
C GLN A 466 -14.74 14.92 -19.56
N LYS A 467 -15.28 16.08 -19.17
CA LYS A 467 -15.65 16.35 -17.77
C LYS A 467 -16.86 15.52 -17.33
N ALA A 468 -17.86 15.37 -18.20
CA ALA A 468 -18.98 14.47 -17.97
C ALA A 468 -18.51 13.01 -17.86
N THR A 469 -17.54 12.57 -18.66
CA THR A 469 -16.93 11.22 -18.59
C THR A 469 -16.16 10.97 -17.31
N ILE A 470 -15.57 11.99 -16.68
CA ILE A 470 -14.90 11.87 -15.36
C ILE A 470 -15.94 11.70 -14.24
N ALA A 471 -17.04 12.47 -14.27
CA ALA A 471 -18.18 12.27 -13.38
C ALA A 471 -18.88 10.92 -13.63
N TRP A 472 -18.92 10.47 -14.88
CA TRP A 472 -19.43 9.16 -15.31
C TRP A 472 -18.49 8.00 -14.95
N GLY A 473 -17.19 8.26 -14.82
CA GLY A 473 -16.17 7.30 -14.37
C GLY A 473 -16.32 6.94 -12.89
N CYS A 474 -16.70 7.91 -12.04
CA CYS A 474 -17.12 7.63 -10.66
C CYS A 474 -18.43 6.83 -10.60
N VAL A 475 -19.36 7.08 -11.53
CA VAL A 475 -20.61 6.32 -11.66
C VAL A 475 -20.35 4.89 -12.16
N LYS A 476 -19.38 4.67 -13.05
CA LYS A 476 -18.99 3.34 -13.55
C LYS A 476 -18.25 2.47 -12.52
N ALA A 477 -17.36 3.07 -11.74
CA ALA A 477 -16.67 2.34 -10.66
C ALA A 477 -17.64 1.85 -9.56
N LEU A 478 -18.84 2.44 -9.48
CA LEU A 478 -19.95 2.02 -8.61
C LEU A 478 -21.10 1.34 -9.38
N ALA A 479 -21.01 1.20 -10.71
CA ALA A 479 -22.03 0.58 -11.55
C ALA A 479 -21.81 -0.94 -11.60
N ALA A 480 -22.71 -1.64 -10.91
CA ALA A 480 -23.02 -3.05 -11.08
C ALA A 480 -21.83 -4.01 -10.95
N LYS A 481 -21.54 -4.40 -9.70
CA LYS A 481 -21.07 -5.78 -9.48
C LYS A 481 -22.04 -6.72 -10.19
N CYS A 482 -21.50 -7.67 -10.94
CA CYS A 482 -22.34 -8.67 -11.59
C CYS A 482 -23.04 -9.50 -10.52
N GLU A 483 -24.36 -9.32 -10.37
CA GLU A 483 -25.17 -10.14 -9.47
C GLU A 483 -25.32 -11.57 -9.98
N VAL A 484 -25.10 -11.77 -11.28
CA VAL A 484 -25.13 -13.06 -11.95
C VAL A 484 -23.72 -13.54 -12.25
N PRO A 485 -23.47 -14.86 -12.14
CA PRO A 485 -22.21 -15.43 -12.56
C PRO A 485 -21.84 -15.09 -14.00
N ALA A 486 -20.62 -14.60 -14.20
CA ALA A 486 -20.08 -14.32 -15.51
C ALA A 486 -20.03 -15.60 -16.34
N THR A 487 -20.45 -15.49 -17.59
CA THR A 487 -20.31 -16.56 -18.59
C THR A 487 -19.73 -15.94 -19.84
N LEU A 488 -18.55 -16.41 -20.24
CA LEU A 488 -17.81 -15.97 -21.41
C LEU A 488 -18.00 -16.98 -22.53
N ASP A 489 -18.75 -16.58 -23.56
CA ASP A 489 -18.92 -17.40 -24.76
C ASP A 489 -17.63 -17.36 -25.61
N PRO A 490 -16.91 -18.48 -25.74
CA PRO A 490 -15.66 -18.52 -26.50
C PRO A 490 -15.87 -18.41 -28.02
N GLN A 491 -17.10 -18.45 -28.52
CA GLN A 491 -17.41 -18.27 -29.94
C GLN A 491 -17.43 -16.80 -30.36
N VAL A 492 -17.61 -15.87 -29.41
CA VAL A 492 -17.63 -14.42 -29.67
C VAL A 492 -16.38 -13.74 -29.15
N ASN A 493 -16.06 -12.57 -29.71
CA ASN A 493 -15.00 -11.73 -29.18
C ASN A 493 -15.47 -11.07 -27.88
N VAL A 494 -14.97 -11.58 -26.74
CA VAL A 494 -15.35 -11.12 -25.40
C VAL A 494 -14.96 -9.67 -25.10
N TRP A 495 -14.01 -9.10 -25.86
CA TRP A 495 -13.48 -7.75 -25.68
C TRP A 495 -14.35 -6.67 -26.33
N LYS A 496 -15.27 -7.01 -27.25
CA LYS A 496 -16.16 -6.03 -27.91
C LYS A 496 -17.19 -5.36 -26.97
N GLY A 497 -17.27 -5.80 -25.73
CA GLY A 497 -18.10 -5.19 -24.69
C GLY A 497 -17.43 -5.17 -23.32
N ARG A 498 -16.11 -5.37 -23.27
CA ARG A 498 -15.35 -5.38 -22.01
C ARG A 498 -14.02 -4.67 -22.12
N THR A 499 -13.65 -3.96 -21.08
CA THR A 499 -12.32 -3.37 -20.92
C THR A 499 -11.48 -4.17 -19.93
N LEU A 500 -10.17 -4.23 -20.16
CA LEU A 500 -9.25 -4.83 -19.19
C LEU A 500 -9.26 -4.00 -17.91
N ARG A 501 -9.41 -4.66 -16.76
CA ARG A 501 -9.41 -4.02 -15.43
C ARG A 501 -8.03 -3.41 -15.11
N PRO A 502 -7.95 -2.14 -14.69
CA PRO A 502 -6.75 -1.62 -14.01
C PRO A 502 -6.61 -2.28 -12.64
N THR A 503 -5.49 -2.96 -12.40
CA THR A 503 -5.20 -3.61 -11.11
C THR A 503 -4.77 -2.56 -10.09
N SER A 504 -5.19 -2.74 -8.84
CA SER A 504 -4.93 -1.77 -7.77
C SER A 504 -3.44 -1.63 -7.49
N HIS A 505 -2.71 -2.76 -7.49
CA HIS A 505 -1.27 -2.77 -7.29
C HIS A 505 -0.51 -1.97 -8.37
N TYR A 506 -0.78 -2.21 -9.66
CA TYR A 506 -0.10 -1.45 -10.74
C TYR A 506 -0.48 0.04 -10.72
N ARG A 507 -1.72 0.35 -10.37
CA ARG A 507 -2.19 1.72 -10.21
C ARG A 507 -1.39 2.46 -9.14
N LEU A 508 -1.16 1.85 -7.97
CA LEU A 508 -0.36 2.46 -6.90
C LEU A 508 1.08 2.72 -7.33
N GLU A 509 1.72 1.76 -8.03
CA GLU A 509 3.07 1.95 -8.57
C GLU A 509 3.12 3.15 -9.54
N VAL A 510 2.10 3.31 -10.39
CA VAL A 510 1.99 4.46 -11.30
C VAL A 510 1.75 5.77 -10.54
N GLU A 511 0.89 5.79 -9.53
CA GLU A 511 0.61 6.99 -8.72
C GLU A 511 1.87 7.47 -7.98
N GLN A 512 2.63 6.55 -7.40
CA GLN A 512 3.94 6.83 -6.80
C GLN A 512 4.95 7.35 -7.83
N ALA A 513 4.99 6.73 -9.01
CA ALA A 513 5.85 7.17 -10.10
C ALA A 513 5.50 8.59 -10.60
N VAL A 514 4.21 8.92 -10.68
CA VAL A 514 3.70 10.24 -11.07
C VAL A 514 4.11 11.30 -10.05
N ALA A 515 4.08 10.97 -8.75
CA ALA A 515 4.56 11.87 -7.71
C ALA A 515 6.06 12.20 -7.85
N ALA A 516 6.86 11.27 -8.35
CA ALA A 516 8.29 11.45 -8.59
C ALA A 516 8.64 12.25 -9.87
N ILE A 517 7.69 12.42 -10.81
CA ILE A 517 7.92 13.14 -12.07
C ILE A 517 7.90 14.66 -11.83
N LYS A 518 9.00 15.33 -12.22
CA LYS A 518 9.15 16.79 -12.10
C LYS A 518 8.58 17.58 -13.28
N ASP A 519 8.53 16.98 -14.46
CA ASP A 519 8.01 17.64 -15.66
C ASP A 519 6.48 17.54 -15.68
N GLU A 520 5.80 18.68 -15.57
CA GLU A 520 4.33 18.72 -15.42
C GLU A 520 3.58 18.14 -16.63
N GLU A 521 4.11 18.29 -17.85
CA GLU A 521 3.50 17.70 -19.05
C GLU A 521 3.62 16.18 -19.05
N LEU A 522 4.79 15.66 -18.67
CA LEU A 522 5.02 14.23 -18.50
C LEU A 522 4.20 13.66 -17.34
N LYS A 523 4.05 14.43 -16.25
CA LYS A 523 3.25 14.07 -15.07
C LYS A 523 1.77 13.93 -15.42
N ASP A 524 1.20 14.88 -16.15
CA ASP A 524 -0.18 14.79 -16.65
C ASP A 524 -0.38 13.52 -17.51
N ARG A 525 0.55 13.26 -18.45
CA ARG A 525 0.49 12.07 -19.29
C ARG A 525 0.62 10.78 -18.50
N ALA A 526 1.54 10.73 -17.55
CA ALA A 526 1.80 9.57 -16.71
C ALA A 526 0.61 9.26 -15.80
N SER A 527 -0.09 10.28 -15.30
CA SER A 527 -1.28 10.09 -14.44
C SER A 527 -2.41 9.33 -15.13
N LYS A 528 -2.50 9.43 -16.47
CA LYS A 528 -3.50 8.71 -17.27
C LYS A 528 -3.22 7.20 -17.32
N VAL A 529 -1.98 6.79 -17.10
CA VAL A 529 -1.54 5.38 -17.21
C VAL A 529 -2.23 4.50 -16.16
N ALA A 530 -2.50 5.05 -14.98
CA ALA A 530 -3.19 4.40 -13.86
C ALA A 530 -4.60 3.89 -14.22
N TYR A 531 -5.20 4.41 -15.30
CA TYR A 531 -6.55 4.06 -15.75
C TYR A 531 -6.58 3.04 -16.89
N PHE A 532 -5.42 2.60 -17.39
CA PHE A 532 -5.35 1.54 -18.38
C PHE A 532 -5.22 0.19 -17.69
N GLY A 533 -6.04 -0.77 -18.12
CA GLY A 533 -5.93 -2.14 -17.67
C GLY A 533 -4.61 -2.80 -18.08
N THR A 534 -4.01 -3.54 -17.15
CA THR A 534 -2.87 -4.42 -17.39
C THR A 534 -3.18 -5.83 -16.90
N PHE A 535 -2.50 -6.84 -17.44
CA PHE A 535 -2.58 -8.18 -16.87
C PHE A 535 -1.77 -8.26 -15.57
N ALA A 536 -2.33 -8.90 -14.55
CA ALA A 536 -1.61 -9.31 -13.34
C ALA A 536 -0.74 -10.54 -13.64
N TRP A 537 0.53 -10.52 -13.22
CA TRP A 537 1.44 -11.64 -13.47
C TRP A 537 1.48 -12.56 -12.26
N ILE A 538 1.10 -13.82 -12.45
CA ILE A 538 1.01 -14.81 -11.40
C ILE A 538 2.26 -15.68 -11.47
N LYS A 539 3.23 -15.43 -10.61
CA LYS A 539 4.58 -16.03 -10.61
C LYS A 539 4.79 -17.00 -9.45
N SER A 540 3.92 -16.98 -8.47
CA SER A 540 3.99 -17.79 -7.25
C SER A 540 2.57 -18.10 -6.74
N SER A 541 2.46 -18.93 -5.71
CA SER A 541 1.22 -19.13 -4.97
C SER A 541 0.75 -17.85 -4.24
N GLN A 542 1.68 -17.01 -3.78
CA GLN A 542 1.37 -15.74 -3.10
C GLN A 542 0.62 -14.75 -4.01
N ASP A 543 0.94 -14.75 -5.31
CA ASP A 543 0.22 -13.92 -6.29
C ASP A 543 -1.25 -14.36 -6.48
N ILE A 544 -1.64 -15.57 -6.06
CA ILE A 544 -3.02 -16.05 -6.15
C ILE A 544 -3.91 -15.37 -5.10
N GLU A 545 -3.35 -15.03 -3.94
CA GLU A 545 -4.09 -14.40 -2.84
C GLU A 545 -4.50 -12.96 -3.21
N THR A 546 -3.62 -12.23 -3.90
CA THR A 546 -3.91 -10.87 -4.40
C THR A 546 -4.96 -10.85 -5.51
N ILE A 547 -5.08 -11.93 -6.31
CA ILE A 547 -6.17 -12.06 -7.30
C ILE A 547 -7.54 -12.11 -6.63
N ALA A 548 -7.65 -12.77 -5.46
CA ALA A 548 -8.93 -12.92 -4.78
C ALA A 548 -9.49 -11.55 -4.38
N SER A 549 -8.66 -10.64 -3.86
CA SER A 549 -9.07 -9.28 -3.54
C SER A 549 -9.43 -8.46 -4.77
N GLU A 550 -8.65 -8.55 -5.85
CA GLU A 550 -8.92 -7.80 -7.08
C GLU A 550 -10.20 -8.28 -7.79
N ALA A 551 -10.46 -9.58 -7.75
CA ALA A 551 -11.59 -10.19 -8.44
C ALA A 551 -12.95 -9.73 -7.88
N ASP A 552 -13.06 -9.46 -6.58
CA ASP A 552 -14.32 -9.03 -5.94
C ASP A 552 -14.77 -7.62 -6.34
N GLU A 553 -13.89 -6.84 -6.97
CA GLU A 553 -14.11 -5.45 -7.34
C GLU A 553 -14.33 -5.24 -8.83
N VAL A 554 -14.30 -6.31 -9.64
CA VAL A 554 -14.41 -6.22 -11.10
C VAL A 554 -15.85 -5.89 -11.53
N PRO A 555 -16.08 -4.76 -12.20
CA PRO A 555 -17.38 -4.41 -12.79
C PRO A 555 -17.78 -5.35 -13.93
N CYS A 556 -19.08 -5.44 -14.21
CA CYS A 556 -19.61 -6.32 -15.26
C CYS A 556 -19.06 -6.09 -16.68
N ASP A 557 -18.75 -4.84 -17.00
CA ASP A 557 -18.20 -4.43 -18.28
C ASP A 557 -16.66 -4.44 -18.30
N GLU A 558 -16.02 -4.99 -17.27
CA GLU A 558 -14.58 -5.19 -17.22
C GLU A 558 -14.23 -6.68 -17.21
N ILE A 559 -12.96 -6.99 -17.44
CA ILE A 559 -12.40 -8.34 -17.38
C ILE A 559 -11.03 -8.29 -16.68
N LEU A 560 -10.80 -9.20 -15.74
CA LEU A 560 -9.51 -9.28 -15.03
C LEU A 560 -8.53 -10.14 -15.83
N GLY A 561 -7.40 -9.55 -16.22
CA GLY A 561 -6.36 -10.24 -16.99
C GLY A 561 -5.31 -10.88 -16.09
N LEU A 562 -4.98 -12.15 -16.33
CA LEU A 562 -3.94 -12.90 -15.61
C LEU A 562 -2.91 -13.47 -16.59
N VAL A 563 -1.62 -13.32 -16.30
CA VAL A 563 -0.50 -13.98 -17.02
C VAL A 563 0.08 -15.04 -16.11
N LEU A 564 -0.04 -16.31 -16.49
CA LEU A 564 0.53 -17.43 -15.71
C LEU A 564 1.99 -17.62 -16.10
N ASP A 565 2.89 -17.28 -15.18
CA ASP A 565 4.32 -17.16 -15.43
C ASP A 565 5.19 -18.10 -14.59
N ASN A 566 4.60 -19.14 -13.97
CA ASN A 566 5.29 -20.07 -13.06
C ASN A 566 5.41 -21.51 -13.57
N LEU A 567 5.59 -21.72 -14.88
CA LEU A 567 5.82 -23.06 -15.42
C LEU A 567 7.19 -23.61 -14.96
N PRO A 568 7.28 -24.84 -14.44
CA PRO A 568 8.55 -25.41 -13.98
C PRO A 568 9.62 -25.46 -15.08
N TYR A 569 10.90 -25.30 -14.71
CA TYR A 569 12.09 -25.18 -15.58
C TYR A 569 12.24 -23.90 -16.42
N LYS A 570 11.30 -22.95 -16.31
CA LYS A 570 11.44 -21.65 -16.97
C LYS A 570 12.70 -20.92 -16.49
N ASP A 571 13.39 -20.25 -17.42
CA ASP A 571 14.63 -19.49 -17.20
C ASP A 571 15.82 -20.22 -16.53
N GLY A 572 15.73 -21.54 -16.35
CA GLY A 572 16.85 -22.40 -15.91
C GLY A 572 16.96 -22.70 -14.44
N GLY A 573 16.00 -22.24 -13.64
CA GLY A 573 15.81 -22.72 -12.26
C GLY A 573 14.96 -23.99 -12.22
N LEU A 574 14.98 -24.70 -11.09
CA LEU A 574 14.01 -25.77 -10.82
C LEU A 574 12.58 -25.22 -10.65
N GLY A 575 12.42 -23.91 -10.41
CA GLY A 575 11.16 -23.33 -9.95
C GLY A 575 10.88 -23.74 -8.50
N GLU A 576 9.64 -23.52 -8.05
CA GLU A 576 9.15 -23.90 -6.72
C GLU A 576 8.78 -25.40 -6.60
N TYR A 577 8.66 -26.12 -7.74
CA TYR A 577 7.99 -27.43 -7.81
C TYR A 577 8.86 -28.53 -8.44
N ASP A 578 8.69 -29.80 -8.03
CA ASP A 578 9.38 -30.93 -8.66
C ASP A 578 8.92 -31.06 -10.13
N PRO A 579 9.83 -30.87 -11.08
CA PRO A 579 9.46 -30.70 -12.46
C PRO A 579 9.36 -32.02 -13.25
N THR A 580 9.47 -33.16 -12.55
CA THR A 580 9.25 -34.49 -13.12
C THR A 580 7.85 -35.03 -12.86
N THR A 581 7.05 -34.34 -12.04
CA THR A 581 5.66 -34.73 -11.74
C THR A 581 4.71 -33.55 -11.96
N ALA A 582 3.63 -33.77 -12.70
CA ALA A 582 2.57 -32.77 -12.86
C ALA A 582 1.84 -32.51 -11.52
N ALA A 583 2.01 -33.40 -10.53
CA ALA A 583 1.30 -33.36 -9.26
C ALA A 583 1.59 -32.08 -8.46
N ASP A 584 2.83 -31.62 -8.41
CA ASP A 584 3.21 -30.44 -7.62
C ASP A 584 2.71 -29.15 -8.28
N TYR A 585 2.99 -28.93 -9.57
CA TYR A 585 2.47 -27.77 -10.31
C TYR A 585 0.93 -27.73 -10.33
N GLN A 586 0.29 -28.90 -10.48
CA GLN A 586 -1.15 -28.99 -10.42
C GLN A 586 -1.70 -28.64 -9.04
N SER A 587 -1.23 -29.31 -7.98
CA SER A 587 -1.82 -29.21 -6.64
C SER A 587 -1.44 -27.93 -5.89
N LEU A 588 -0.24 -27.38 -6.14
CA LEU A 588 0.28 -26.23 -5.40
C LEU A 588 0.06 -24.89 -6.12
N TYR A 589 -0.19 -24.89 -7.43
CA TYR A 589 -0.32 -23.66 -8.21
C TYR A 589 -1.63 -23.59 -9.02
N ILE A 590 -1.87 -24.55 -9.93
CA ILE A 590 -3.05 -24.47 -10.82
C ILE A 590 -4.37 -24.75 -10.10
N GLU A 591 -4.44 -25.73 -9.21
CA GLU A 591 -5.66 -26.04 -8.46
C GLU A 591 -6.07 -24.93 -7.50
N PRO A 592 -5.16 -24.33 -6.71
CA PRO A 592 -5.46 -23.14 -5.92
C PRO A 592 -5.98 -21.99 -6.79
N LEU A 593 -5.32 -21.68 -7.90
CA LEU A 593 -5.77 -20.63 -8.81
C LEU A 593 -7.18 -20.91 -9.38
N ALA A 594 -7.42 -22.14 -9.83
CA ALA A 594 -8.72 -22.54 -10.34
C ALA A 594 -9.80 -22.52 -9.25
N ALA A 595 -9.45 -22.82 -7.99
CA ALA A 595 -10.34 -22.71 -6.84
C ALA A 595 -10.69 -21.24 -6.55
N THR A 596 -9.71 -20.34 -6.55
CA THR A 596 -9.92 -18.89 -6.42
C THR A 596 -10.85 -18.36 -7.51
N ILE A 597 -10.57 -18.66 -8.79
CA ILE A 597 -11.43 -18.22 -9.90
C ILE A 597 -12.87 -18.76 -9.79
N LYS A 598 -13.04 -20.00 -9.28
CA LYS A 598 -14.38 -20.58 -9.03
C LYS A 598 -15.11 -19.91 -7.86
N ALA A 599 -14.37 -19.47 -6.85
CA ALA A 599 -14.93 -18.74 -5.70
C ALA A 599 -15.42 -17.34 -6.10
N HIS A 600 -14.98 -16.82 -7.24
CA HIS A 600 -15.35 -15.51 -7.80
C HIS A 600 -16.17 -15.65 -9.09
N PRO A 601 -17.34 -16.30 -9.05
CA PRO A 601 -18.08 -16.71 -10.24
C PRO A 601 -18.64 -15.53 -11.04
N ASN A 602 -18.75 -14.35 -10.43
CA ASN A 602 -19.29 -13.13 -11.04
C ASN A 602 -18.23 -12.33 -11.81
N THR A 603 -16.97 -12.73 -11.68
CA THR A 603 -15.83 -12.04 -12.27
C THR A 603 -15.44 -12.75 -13.56
N PRO A 604 -15.45 -12.05 -14.72
CA PRO A 604 -14.85 -12.58 -15.94
C PRO A 604 -13.32 -12.45 -15.90
N PHE A 605 -12.63 -13.48 -16.37
CA PHE A 605 -11.17 -13.56 -16.40
C PHE A 605 -10.65 -13.82 -17.83
N ALA A 606 -9.59 -13.13 -18.21
CA ALA A 606 -8.78 -13.44 -19.39
C ALA A 606 -7.42 -13.97 -18.94
N VAL A 607 -7.06 -15.19 -19.34
CA VAL A 607 -5.85 -15.85 -18.86
C VAL A 607 -4.88 -16.10 -20.02
N ILE A 608 -3.67 -15.55 -19.92
CA ILE A 608 -2.54 -15.86 -20.80
C ILE A 608 -1.70 -16.94 -20.12
N ILE A 609 -1.58 -18.10 -20.76
CA ILE A 609 -0.67 -19.15 -20.30
C ILE A 609 0.68 -18.89 -20.95
N LYS A 610 1.71 -18.54 -20.16
CA LYS A 610 2.99 -18.00 -20.67
C LYS A 610 4.19 -18.95 -20.56
N PRO A 611 4.41 -19.82 -21.56
CA PRO A 611 5.66 -20.55 -21.72
C PRO A 611 6.86 -19.68 -22.18
N GLY A 612 6.64 -18.45 -22.65
CA GLY A 612 7.70 -17.44 -22.89
C GLY A 612 8.43 -17.53 -24.24
N ALA A 613 8.67 -18.72 -24.78
CA ALA A 613 9.16 -18.90 -26.17
C ALA A 613 8.66 -20.25 -26.74
N PHE A 614 7.34 -20.37 -26.81
CA PHE A 614 6.63 -21.57 -27.25
C PHE A 614 7.15 -22.24 -28.55
N PRO A 615 7.52 -21.52 -29.63
CA PRO A 615 7.93 -22.18 -30.86
C PRO A 615 9.35 -22.78 -30.78
N ARG A 616 10.21 -22.33 -29.84
CA ARG A 616 11.63 -22.73 -29.76
C ARG A 616 11.81 -24.12 -29.18
N TYR A 617 10.94 -24.52 -28.26
CA TYR A 617 11.17 -25.71 -27.46
C TYR A 617 10.33 -26.91 -27.93
N PHE A 618 9.11 -26.70 -28.45
CA PHE A 618 8.24 -27.80 -28.85
C PHE A 618 8.63 -28.52 -30.15
N ASN A 619 9.37 -27.85 -31.04
CA ASN A 619 9.88 -28.45 -32.27
C ASN A 619 11.22 -29.20 -32.06
N MET A 620 11.75 -29.20 -30.83
CA MET A 620 12.96 -29.95 -30.47
C MET A 620 12.58 -31.36 -30.05
N THR A 621 12.77 -32.34 -30.94
CA THR A 621 12.54 -33.77 -30.62
C THR A 621 13.68 -34.37 -29.79
N SER A 622 14.86 -33.74 -29.78
CA SER A 622 16.00 -34.08 -28.93
C SER A 622 16.93 -32.87 -28.75
N SER A 623 17.16 -32.43 -27.52
CA SER A 623 18.28 -31.53 -27.19
C SER A 623 19.38 -32.32 -26.49
N PRO A 624 20.66 -32.13 -26.84
CA PRO A 624 21.78 -32.68 -26.06
C PRO A 624 21.94 -31.97 -24.70
N LEU A 625 21.28 -30.83 -24.50
CA LEU A 625 21.29 -30.10 -23.24
C LEU A 625 20.10 -30.56 -22.38
N GLU A 626 20.41 -31.23 -21.28
CA GLU A 626 19.42 -31.77 -20.32
C GLU A 626 18.37 -30.74 -19.89
N ARG A 627 18.78 -29.48 -19.75
CA ARG A 627 17.92 -28.33 -19.41
C ARG A 627 16.78 -28.10 -20.41
N GLU A 628 17.06 -28.16 -21.72
CA GLU A 628 16.04 -27.92 -22.74
C GLU A 628 15.09 -29.12 -22.84
N ALA A 629 15.60 -30.35 -22.68
CA ALA A 629 14.77 -31.55 -22.63
C ALA A 629 13.81 -31.55 -21.41
N ASN A 630 14.28 -31.06 -20.27
CA ASN A 630 13.50 -30.87 -19.04
C ASN A 630 12.38 -29.85 -19.22
N LEU A 631 12.67 -28.71 -19.86
CA LEU A 631 11.67 -27.68 -20.17
C LEU A 631 10.55 -28.23 -21.06
N VAL A 632 10.90 -28.97 -22.12
CA VAL A 632 9.92 -29.59 -23.04
C VAL A 632 9.02 -30.59 -22.31
N ARG A 633 9.59 -31.41 -21.41
CA ARG A 633 8.80 -32.35 -20.58
C ARG A 633 7.82 -31.61 -19.68
N SER A 634 8.29 -30.58 -18.98
CA SER A 634 7.44 -29.74 -18.12
C SER A 634 6.28 -29.14 -18.91
N TYR A 635 6.55 -28.53 -20.08
CA TYR A 635 5.49 -27.87 -20.83
C TYR A 635 4.45 -28.86 -21.39
N ARG A 636 4.89 -30.05 -21.84
CA ARG A 636 3.99 -31.12 -22.30
C ARG A 636 3.12 -31.69 -21.17
N ALA A 637 3.64 -31.72 -19.93
CA ALA A 637 2.89 -32.20 -18.78
C ALA A 637 1.94 -31.14 -18.19
N ASN A 638 2.40 -29.90 -18.09
CA ASN A 638 1.77 -28.88 -17.24
C ASN A 638 0.83 -27.91 -18.00
N ILE A 639 1.09 -27.62 -19.28
CA ILE A 639 0.20 -26.74 -20.08
C ILE A 639 -1.19 -27.39 -20.26
N PRO A 640 -1.31 -28.69 -20.61
CA PRO A 640 -2.62 -29.34 -20.70
C PRO A 640 -3.41 -29.28 -19.38
N VAL A 641 -2.74 -29.44 -18.24
CA VAL A 641 -3.36 -29.36 -16.91
C VAL A 641 -3.93 -27.96 -16.64
N ALA A 642 -3.16 -26.90 -16.94
CA ALA A 642 -3.64 -25.53 -16.79
C ALA A 642 -4.87 -25.27 -17.66
N LEU A 643 -4.81 -25.69 -18.92
CA LEU A 643 -5.91 -25.57 -19.88
C LEU A 643 -7.16 -26.34 -19.46
N GLU A 644 -7.01 -27.54 -18.90
CA GLU A 644 -8.13 -28.36 -18.42
C GLU A 644 -8.78 -27.73 -17.18
N LYS A 645 -7.97 -27.36 -16.17
CA LYS A 645 -8.45 -26.88 -14.87
C LYS A 645 -9.07 -25.49 -14.94
N LEU A 646 -8.57 -24.64 -15.84
CA LEU A 646 -9.05 -23.28 -16.07
C LEU A 646 -10.14 -23.20 -17.16
N ASN A 647 -10.61 -24.33 -17.68
CA ASN A 647 -11.75 -24.40 -18.58
C ASN A 647 -13.08 -24.15 -17.83
N LEU A 648 -13.21 -22.94 -17.29
CA LEU A 648 -14.32 -22.48 -16.45
C LEU A 648 -15.17 -21.46 -17.21
N ARG A 649 -16.48 -21.46 -16.97
CA ARG A 649 -17.42 -20.60 -17.71
C ARG A 649 -17.09 -19.10 -17.69
N ASN A 650 -16.43 -18.63 -16.64
CA ASN A 650 -16.06 -17.23 -16.45
C ASN A 650 -14.62 -16.92 -16.91
N VAL A 651 -13.94 -17.86 -17.58
CA VAL A 651 -12.55 -17.71 -18.05
C VAL A 651 -12.50 -17.78 -19.57
N ILE A 652 -11.69 -16.92 -20.20
CA ILE A 652 -11.25 -17.07 -21.58
C ILE A 652 -9.72 -17.23 -21.59
N MET A 653 -9.19 -18.18 -22.34
CA MET A 653 -7.76 -18.49 -22.35
C MET A 653 -7.10 -18.18 -23.69
N TYR A 654 -5.87 -17.71 -23.62
CA TYR A 654 -4.97 -17.51 -24.76
C TYR A 654 -3.60 -18.13 -24.44
N LEU A 655 -3.06 -18.93 -25.36
CA LEU A 655 -1.73 -19.51 -25.22
C LEU A 655 -0.68 -18.55 -25.78
N ASP A 656 0.32 -18.16 -25.00
CA ASP A 656 1.41 -17.31 -25.51
C ASP A 656 2.26 -18.07 -26.53
N VAL A 657 2.48 -17.44 -27.69
CA VAL A 657 3.22 -18.02 -28.83
C VAL A 657 4.50 -17.26 -29.16
N GLY A 658 4.91 -16.31 -28.30
CA GLY A 658 6.05 -15.44 -28.55
C GLY A 658 5.67 -14.26 -29.43
N HIS A 659 6.47 -13.96 -30.45
CA HIS A 659 6.29 -12.81 -31.33
C HIS A 659 6.89 -13.09 -32.72
N SER A 660 6.67 -12.20 -33.69
CA SER A 660 7.05 -12.38 -35.11
C SER A 660 8.54 -12.67 -35.31
N ASN A 661 9.39 -12.26 -34.36
CA ASN A 661 10.84 -12.39 -34.45
C ASN A 661 11.43 -13.45 -33.52
N SER A 662 10.61 -14.17 -32.74
CA SER A 662 11.12 -15.21 -31.83
C SER A 662 11.80 -16.36 -32.57
N LEU A 663 11.32 -16.72 -33.77
CA LEU A 663 11.84 -17.79 -34.62
C LEU A 663 11.47 -17.61 -36.10
N ASP A 664 12.08 -18.44 -36.94
CA ASP A 664 11.69 -18.57 -38.35
C ASP A 664 10.36 -19.33 -38.51
N TRP A 665 9.26 -18.59 -38.46
CA TRP A 665 7.92 -19.14 -38.54
C TRP A 665 7.60 -19.84 -39.87
N SER A 666 8.33 -19.58 -40.97
CA SER A 666 8.04 -20.29 -42.23
C SER A 666 8.34 -21.78 -42.15
N TRP A 667 9.41 -22.16 -41.43
CA TRP A 667 9.82 -23.55 -41.22
C TRP A 667 9.12 -24.18 -40.01
N HIS A 668 8.76 -23.37 -39.01
CA HIS A 668 8.22 -23.86 -37.74
C HIS A 668 6.69 -23.81 -37.62
N ARG A 669 5.97 -23.07 -38.48
CA ARG A 669 4.49 -22.91 -38.37
C ARG A 669 3.71 -24.21 -38.25
N ASN A 670 4.07 -25.23 -39.04
CA ASN A 670 3.37 -26.52 -38.99
C ASN A 670 3.69 -27.27 -37.70
N GLY A 671 4.97 -27.34 -37.30
CA GLY A 671 5.38 -27.97 -36.05
C GLY A 671 4.79 -27.27 -34.82
N THR A 672 4.72 -25.94 -34.81
CA THR A 672 4.04 -25.18 -33.76
C THR A 672 2.54 -25.48 -33.73
N ALA A 673 1.87 -25.50 -34.90
CA ALA A 673 0.46 -25.83 -34.97
C ALA A 673 0.16 -27.28 -34.55
N ASP A 674 1.05 -28.22 -34.87
CA ASP A 674 0.96 -29.62 -34.43
C ASP A 674 1.14 -29.72 -32.91
N ALA A 675 2.10 -29.01 -32.32
CA ALA A 675 2.28 -28.97 -30.87
C ALA A 675 1.08 -28.36 -30.13
N ILE A 676 0.48 -27.29 -30.67
CA ILE A 676 -0.76 -26.71 -30.13
C ILE A 676 -1.91 -27.72 -30.27
N ALA A 677 -2.02 -28.45 -31.37
CA ALA A 677 -3.00 -29.51 -31.53
C ALA A 677 -2.85 -30.60 -30.47
N ASP A 678 -1.63 -31.06 -30.22
CA ASP A 678 -1.35 -32.09 -29.22
C ASP A 678 -1.69 -31.63 -27.81
N ILE A 679 -1.31 -30.39 -27.45
CA ILE A 679 -1.66 -29.78 -26.15
C ILE A 679 -3.17 -29.63 -26.01
N TYR A 680 -3.83 -29.10 -27.04
CA TYR A 680 -5.29 -28.88 -27.04
C TYR A 680 -6.05 -30.21 -26.90
N ALA A 681 -5.62 -31.25 -27.62
CA ALA A 681 -6.18 -32.58 -27.50
C ALA A 681 -5.94 -33.19 -26.11
N SER A 682 -4.71 -33.04 -25.57
CA SER A 682 -4.33 -33.58 -24.26
C SER A 682 -5.09 -32.91 -23.11
N ALA A 683 -5.45 -31.62 -23.25
CA ALA A 683 -6.27 -30.88 -22.28
C ALA A 683 -7.78 -31.22 -22.36
N GLY A 684 -8.17 -32.20 -23.17
CA GLY A 684 -9.58 -32.54 -23.37
C GLY A 684 -10.34 -31.56 -24.27
N ARG A 685 -9.63 -30.80 -25.12
CA ARG A 685 -10.20 -29.82 -26.07
C ARG A 685 -11.06 -28.75 -25.38
N PRO A 686 -10.49 -27.97 -24.43
CA PRO A 686 -11.23 -27.02 -23.62
C PRO A 686 -11.93 -25.97 -24.48
N ALA A 687 -13.22 -25.77 -24.25
CA ALA A 687 -14.02 -24.82 -25.01
C ALA A 687 -13.56 -23.37 -24.78
N GLN A 688 -13.05 -23.05 -23.59
CA GLN A 688 -12.62 -21.70 -23.24
C GLN A 688 -11.24 -21.30 -23.80
N LEU A 689 -10.52 -22.20 -24.49
CA LEU A 689 -9.33 -21.79 -25.23
C LEU A 689 -9.77 -21.07 -26.52
N ARG A 690 -9.56 -19.75 -26.56
CA ARG A 690 -9.97 -18.89 -27.68
C ARG A 690 -8.92 -18.81 -28.79
N GLY A 691 -7.66 -18.96 -28.42
CA GLY A 691 -6.53 -19.02 -29.33
C GLY A 691 -5.23 -18.64 -28.64
N PHE A 692 -4.55 -17.59 -29.12
CA PHE A 692 -3.17 -17.31 -28.72
C PHE A 692 -2.89 -15.85 -28.36
N ALA A 693 -1.87 -15.63 -27.52
CA ALA A 693 -1.35 -14.31 -27.20
C ALA A 693 0.00 -14.12 -27.89
N THR A 694 0.26 -12.93 -28.43
CA THR A 694 1.53 -12.61 -29.11
C THR A 694 2.09 -11.29 -28.61
N ASN A 695 3.40 -11.10 -28.81
CA ASN A 695 4.18 -9.92 -28.39
C ASN A 695 4.26 -9.70 -26.87
N VAL A 696 3.92 -10.69 -26.04
CA VAL A 696 3.86 -10.55 -24.57
C VAL A 696 5.22 -10.17 -24.01
N ALA A 697 5.32 -8.99 -23.39
CA ALA A 697 6.57 -8.36 -22.95
C ALA A 697 7.58 -8.11 -24.09
N ASN A 698 7.10 -7.90 -25.30
CA ASN A 698 7.91 -7.55 -26.46
C ASN A 698 7.48 -6.17 -27.01
N TRP A 699 8.03 -5.75 -28.14
CA TRP A 699 7.94 -4.37 -28.67
C TRP A 699 7.64 -4.35 -30.16
N ASN A 700 7.30 -5.49 -30.76
CA ASN A 700 6.99 -5.57 -32.18
C ASN A 700 5.72 -4.79 -32.54
N ALA A 701 5.73 -4.22 -33.73
CA ALA A 701 4.63 -3.50 -34.34
C ALA A 701 3.52 -4.44 -34.82
N TRP A 702 2.27 -3.97 -34.74
CA TRP A 702 1.12 -4.68 -35.31
C TRP A 702 1.23 -4.82 -36.83
N ASP A 703 1.27 -3.72 -37.57
CA ASP A 703 1.12 -3.68 -39.02
C ASP A 703 2.11 -2.69 -39.68
N LEU A 704 3.42 -2.96 -39.57
CA LEU A 704 4.45 -2.12 -40.19
C LEU A 704 4.82 -2.64 -41.59
N SER A 705 4.92 -1.72 -42.57
CA SER A 705 5.35 -2.04 -43.94
C SER A 705 6.29 -0.96 -44.51
N PRO A 706 7.49 -1.32 -45.01
CA PRO A 706 8.09 -2.66 -44.92
C PRO A 706 8.37 -3.02 -43.45
N GLY A 707 8.35 -4.32 -43.12
CA GLY A 707 8.44 -4.81 -41.74
C GLY A 707 9.62 -4.30 -40.92
N GLU A 708 9.54 -4.44 -39.60
CA GLU A 708 10.51 -3.89 -38.63
C GLU A 708 11.96 -4.27 -38.93
N PHE A 709 12.15 -5.44 -39.52
CA PHE A 709 13.46 -6.00 -39.82
C PHE A 709 13.77 -6.02 -41.31
N ALA A 710 12.98 -5.41 -42.19
CA ALA A 710 13.13 -5.53 -43.65
C ALA A 710 14.50 -5.10 -44.23
N ARG A 711 15.36 -4.48 -43.42
CA ARG A 711 16.73 -4.07 -43.78
C ARG A 711 17.82 -4.91 -43.11
N ALA A 712 17.48 -5.88 -42.25
CA ALA A 712 18.46 -6.77 -41.63
C ALA A 712 18.95 -7.82 -42.65
N ASP A 713 20.21 -8.24 -42.55
CA ASP A 713 20.81 -9.16 -43.54
C ASP A 713 20.16 -10.55 -43.51
N ASP A 714 19.45 -10.92 -42.44
CA ASP A 714 18.73 -12.18 -42.27
C ASP A 714 17.22 -12.10 -42.58
N SER A 715 16.71 -10.94 -43.02
CA SER A 715 15.26 -10.65 -43.10
C SER A 715 14.60 -10.93 -44.45
N ARG A 716 15.35 -11.32 -45.48
CA ARG A 716 14.92 -11.01 -46.86
C ARG A 716 13.89 -11.94 -47.51
N ASP A 717 13.44 -13.04 -46.91
CA ASP A 717 12.37 -13.86 -47.57
C ASP A 717 11.58 -14.83 -46.67
N ILE A 718 11.80 -14.87 -45.33
CA ILE A 718 11.51 -16.10 -44.57
C ILE A 718 10.71 -15.89 -43.25
N ARG A 719 10.58 -14.67 -42.70
CA ARG A 719 9.87 -14.41 -41.41
C ARG A 719 8.63 -13.51 -41.56
N PRO A 720 7.60 -13.64 -40.70
CA PRO A 720 6.52 -12.65 -40.61
C PRO A 720 7.12 -11.28 -40.34
N SER A 721 6.72 -10.28 -41.13
CA SER A 721 7.37 -8.96 -41.12
C SER A 721 6.94 -8.09 -39.94
N ASN A 722 5.84 -8.46 -39.29
CA ASN A 722 5.21 -7.82 -38.14
C ASN A 722 4.25 -8.82 -37.45
N GLU A 723 3.57 -8.40 -36.38
CA GLU A 723 2.65 -9.25 -35.64
C GLU A 723 1.38 -9.63 -36.42
N LYS A 724 0.91 -8.76 -37.33
CA LYS A 724 -0.26 -9.04 -38.17
C LYS A 724 -0.01 -10.19 -39.13
N ASP A 725 1.17 -10.24 -39.73
CA ASP A 725 1.58 -11.37 -40.57
C ASP A 725 1.66 -12.66 -39.76
N LEU A 726 2.20 -12.60 -38.53
CA LEU A 726 2.26 -13.75 -37.63
C LEU A 726 0.85 -14.26 -37.31
N VAL A 727 -0.04 -13.37 -36.86
CA VAL A 727 -1.43 -13.72 -36.54
C VAL A 727 -2.10 -14.38 -37.74
N ARG A 728 -2.03 -13.79 -38.94
CA ARG A 728 -2.63 -14.35 -40.16
C ARG A 728 -2.09 -15.74 -40.50
N ILE A 729 -0.77 -15.91 -40.48
CA ILE A 729 -0.12 -17.19 -40.78
C ILE A 729 -0.55 -18.24 -39.76
N LEU A 730 -0.47 -17.93 -38.47
CA LEU A 730 -0.74 -18.88 -37.40
C LEU A 730 -2.23 -19.24 -37.33
N SER A 731 -3.13 -18.26 -37.38
CA SER A 731 -4.58 -18.48 -37.46
C SER A 731 -4.96 -19.38 -38.64
N SER A 732 -4.32 -19.22 -39.80
CA SER A 732 -4.56 -20.07 -40.97
C SER A 732 -4.16 -21.53 -40.73
N VAL A 733 -2.94 -21.78 -40.22
CA VAL A 733 -2.46 -23.16 -39.99
C VAL A 733 -3.15 -23.85 -38.81
N LEU A 734 -3.60 -23.09 -37.80
CA LEU A 734 -4.42 -23.57 -36.70
C LEU A 734 -5.83 -23.92 -37.18
N GLY A 735 -6.44 -23.05 -37.98
CA GLY A 735 -7.78 -23.27 -38.54
C GLY A 735 -7.85 -24.52 -39.42
N ALA A 736 -6.80 -24.79 -40.21
CA ALA A 736 -6.68 -26.02 -41.01
C ALA A 736 -6.69 -27.31 -40.16
N ARG A 737 -6.39 -27.22 -38.85
CA ARG A 737 -6.40 -28.33 -37.89
C ARG A 737 -7.65 -28.31 -36.98
N GLY A 738 -8.58 -27.40 -37.21
CA GLY A 738 -9.77 -27.22 -36.37
C GLY A 738 -9.43 -26.71 -34.96
N LEU A 739 -8.35 -25.95 -34.82
CA LEU A 739 -7.91 -25.35 -33.55
C LEU A 739 -8.42 -23.92 -33.41
N PRO A 740 -8.48 -23.37 -32.18
CA PRO A 740 -8.86 -21.97 -31.96
C PRO A 740 -7.90 -20.99 -32.66
N THR A 741 -8.45 -20.00 -33.37
CA THR A 741 -7.69 -19.16 -34.33
C THR A 741 -7.56 -17.70 -33.95
N HIS A 742 -8.14 -17.26 -32.83
CA HIS A 742 -8.17 -15.85 -32.47
C HIS A 742 -6.99 -15.44 -31.59
N ALA A 743 -6.57 -14.18 -31.71
CA ALA A 743 -5.38 -13.68 -31.05
C ALA A 743 -5.67 -12.47 -30.15
N ILE A 744 -4.81 -12.26 -29.15
CA ILE A 744 -4.61 -10.95 -28.51
C ILE A 744 -3.16 -10.53 -28.67
N LEU A 745 -2.92 -9.22 -28.76
CA LEU A 745 -1.60 -8.65 -28.97
C LEU A 745 -1.22 -7.74 -27.80
N ASP A 746 -0.09 -7.99 -27.17
CA ASP A 746 0.48 -7.06 -26.20
C ASP A 746 1.05 -5.82 -26.91
N THR A 747 0.53 -4.64 -26.56
CA THR A 747 0.96 -3.34 -27.10
C THR A 747 1.50 -2.40 -26.03
N SER A 748 1.83 -2.95 -24.86
CA SER A 748 2.33 -2.18 -23.71
C SER A 748 3.65 -1.46 -23.96
N ARG A 749 4.40 -1.79 -25.03
CA ARG A 749 5.76 -1.25 -25.29
C ARG A 749 6.12 -1.04 -26.76
N ASN A 750 5.14 -0.99 -27.66
CA ASN A 750 5.38 -0.92 -29.12
C ASN A 750 5.02 0.44 -29.77
N GLY A 751 4.91 1.50 -28.96
CA GLY A 751 4.55 2.85 -29.45
C GLY A 751 5.61 3.48 -30.38
N VAL A 752 6.89 3.20 -30.14
CA VAL A 752 7.99 3.66 -31.00
C VAL A 752 8.12 2.72 -32.19
N ASN A 753 8.09 3.25 -33.42
CA ASN A 753 7.85 2.59 -34.72
C ASN A 753 6.39 2.67 -35.23
N GLY A 754 5.50 3.40 -34.53
CA GLY A 754 4.33 4.05 -35.11
C GLY A 754 2.98 3.34 -34.98
N LEU A 755 2.84 2.32 -34.12
CA LEU A 755 1.63 1.49 -34.12
C LEU A 755 1.12 1.16 -32.71
N ARG A 756 0.17 2.00 -32.29
CA ARG A 756 -0.87 1.83 -31.26
C ARG A 756 -0.43 1.21 -29.92
N TRP A 757 -0.05 2.09 -29.02
CA TRP A 757 0.03 1.90 -27.58
C TRP A 757 -1.33 1.54 -26.95
N SER A 758 -2.45 2.12 -27.42
CA SER A 758 -3.73 2.04 -26.71
C SER A 758 -4.44 0.67 -26.84
N PRO A 759 -4.79 0.01 -25.72
CA PRO A 759 -5.54 -1.25 -25.71
C PRO A 759 -6.98 -1.08 -26.23
N GLY A 760 -7.62 -2.17 -26.65
CA GLY A 760 -9.01 -2.19 -27.08
C GLY A 760 -9.33 -3.22 -28.17
N ALA A 761 -10.62 -3.47 -28.38
CA ALA A 761 -11.13 -4.48 -29.31
C ALA A 761 -11.27 -4.00 -30.78
N GLU A 762 -11.03 -2.72 -31.05
CA GLU A 762 -11.12 -2.14 -32.40
C GLU A 762 -9.85 -2.40 -33.20
N THR A 763 -9.61 -3.66 -33.57
CA THR A 763 -8.34 -4.11 -34.18
C THR A 763 -8.30 -3.95 -35.69
N GLY A 764 -9.47 -3.95 -36.34
CA GLY A 764 -9.59 -3.94 -37.79
C GLY A 764 -9.19 -5.25 -38.48
N ASP A 765 -9.00 -6.35 -37.73
CA ASP A 765 -8.70 -7.68 -38.25
C ASP A 765 -9.49 -8.74 -37.48
N GLU A 766 -10.19 -9.62 -38.20
CA GLU A 766 -11.09 -10.62 -37.59
C GLU A 766 -10.33 -11.67 -36.75
N ALA A 767 -9.06 -11.89 -37.05
CA ALA A 767 -8.22 -12.83 -36.32
C ALA A 767 -7.66 -12.24 -35.02
N LEU A 768 -7.68 -10.91 -34.83
CA LEU A 768 -7.21 -10.24 -33.62
C LEU A 768 -8.40 -9.75 -32.80
N ASP A 769 -8.64 -10.38 -31.64
CA ASP A 769 -9.72 -10.03 -30.74
C ASP A 769 -9.49 -8.66 -30.05
N ALA A 770 -8.26 -8.39 -29.58
CA ALA A 770 -7.92 -7.13 -28.90
C ALA A 770 -6.42 -6.80 -28.89
N PHE A 771 -6.12 -5.51 -28.80
CA PHE A 771 -4.85 -5.00 -28.26
C PHE A 771 -4.95 -4.94 -26.73
N VAL A 772 -3.93 -5.41 -26.02
CA VAL A 772 -3.91 -5.49 -24.56
C VAL A 772 -2.56 -5.03 -24.01
N TRP A 773 -2.47 -4.73 -22.72
CA TRP A 773 -1.19 -4.58 -22.03
C TRP A 773 -0.94 -5.78 -21.16
N ALA A 774 -0.19 -6.74 -21.69
CA ALA A 774 0.14 -7.95 -20.94
C ALA A 774 1.33 -7.70 -20.01
N LYS A 775 2.43 -7.10 -20.49
CA LYS A 775 3.49 -6.58 -19.60
C LYS A 775 3.07 -5.24 -19.01
N ARG A 776 3.37 -5.04 -17.72
CA ARG A 776 3.16 -3.76 -17.04
C ARG A 776 4.22 -2.73 -17.49
N PRO A 777 3.83 -1.58 -18.06
CA PRO A 777 4.77 -0.50 -18.37
C PRO A 777 5.46 0.02 -17.10
N GLY A 778 6.79 -0.01 -17.07
CA GLY A 778 7.59 0.44 -15.92
C GLY A 778 8.34 -0.69 -15.21
N ASP A 779 7.83 -1.92 -15.25
CA ASP A 779 8.55 -3.09 -14.74
C ASP A 779 9.83 -3.35 -15.55
N SER A 780 10.96 -3.54 -14.86
CA SER A 780 12.22 -3.96 -15.48
C SER A 780 12.12 -5.37 -16.08
N ASP A 781 12.89 -5.63 -17.15
CA ASP A 781 13.03 -6.96 -17.76
C ASP A 781 14.22 -7.76 -17.18
N GLY A 782 15.12 -7.09 -16.46
CA GLY A 782 16.32 -7.70 -15.89
C GLY A 782 17.38 -6.69 -15.47
N TYR A 783 18.30 -7.14 -14.62
CA TYR A 783 19.33 -6.30 -14.03
C TYR A 783 20.40 -5.90 -15.05
N SER A 784 20.79 -4.64 -15.04
CA SER A 784 21.98 -4.19 -15.78
C SER A 784 22.70 -3.01 -15.14
N SER A 785 24.02 -3.00 -15.33
CA SER A 785 24.94 -1.96 -14.90
C SER A 785 25.81 -1.49 -16.07
N GLU A 786 26.68 -0.51 -15.82
CA GLU A 786 27.70 -0.08 -16.79
C GLU A 786 28.67 -1.21 -17.17
N ARG A 787 28.81 -2.25 -16.32
CA ARG A 787 29.76 -3.36 -16.51
C ARG A 787 29.15 -4.59 -17.20
N GLY A 788 27.83 -4.63 -17.40
CA GLY A 788 27.12 -5.77 -17.99
C GLY A 788 25.73 -5.96 -17.39
N GLY A 789 25.01 -6.99 -17.85
CA GLY A 789 23.68 -7.36 -17.35
C GLY A 789 23.55 -8.87 -17.13
N ASP A 790 22.50 -9.26 -16.41
CA ASP A 790 22.18 -10.65 -16.06
C ASP A 790 21.81 -11.52 -17.28
N ALA A 791 21.31 -10.89 -18.34
CA ALA A 791 21.01 -11.50 -19.62
C ALA A 791 21.71 -10.76 -20.77
N VAL A 792 21.95 -11.48 -21.88
CA VAL A 792 22.54 -10.92 -23.12
C VAL A 792 21.75 -9.69 -23.60
N GLY A 793 20.41 -9.72 -23.48
CA GLY A 793 19.54 -8.59 -23.80
C GLY A 793 19.78 -7.38 -22.89
N CYS A 794 19.89 -7.59 -21.58
CA CYS A 794 20.13 -6.53 -20.58
C CYS A 794 21.54 -5.92 -20.71
N ALA A 795 22.50 -6.67 -21.24
CA ALA A 795 23.86 -6.19 -21.53
C ALA A 795 23.98 -5.44 -22.88
N ALA A 796 22.95 -5.50 -23.74
CA ALA A 796 23.00 -4.96 -25.10
C ALA A 796 23.16 -3.43 -25.11
N LYS A 797 23.82 -2.89 -26.14
CA LYS A 797 24.03 -1.44 -26.29
C LYS A 797 22.72 -0.64 -26.38
N SER A 798 21.65 -1.27 -26.88
CA SER A 798 20.31 -0.70 -26.98
C SER A 798 19.50 -0.76 -25.69
N ALA A 799 19.97 -1.48 -24.66
CA ALA A 799 19.27 -1.57 -23.37
C ALA A 799 19.48 -0.28 -22.54
N LEU A 800 18.40 0.25 -21.98
CA LEU A 800 18.44 1.38 -21.05
C LEU A 800 19.15 0.94 -19.76
N ARG A 801 20.15 1.72 -19.33
CA ARG A 801 21.02 1.40 -18.18
C ARG A 801 21.23 2.60 -17.24
N PRO A 802 21.49 2.35 -15.93
CA PRO A 802 21.37 1.06 -15.25
C PRO A 802 19.91 0.64 -15.09
N ALA A 803 19.63 -0.66 -15.09
CA ALA A 803 18.29 -1.22 -14.89
C ALA A 803 18.25 -2.04 -13.59
N PRO A 804 17.18 -1.93 -12.78
CA PRO A 804 17.02 -2.74 -11.59
C PRO A 804 16.72 -4.21 -11.96
N ALA A 805 16.65 -5.08 -10.95
CA ALA A 805 16.28 -6.48 -11.14
C ALA A 805 14.93 -6.62 -11.87
N ARG A 806 14.71 -7.77 -12.51
CA ARG A 806 13.47 -8.04 -13.25
C ARG A 806 12.25 -7.79 -12.36
N ASP A 807 11.23 -7.18 -12.94
CA ASP A 807 9.94 -6.86 -12.32
C ASP A 807 9.98 -5.81 -11.19
N VAL A 808 11.16 -5.29 -10.85
CA VAL A 808 11.28 -4.10 -10.00
C VAL A 808 10.96 -2.86 -10.83
N TRP A 809 10.28 -1.89 -10.21
CA TRP A 809 9.91 -0.63 -10.84
C TRP A 809 11.14 0.11 -11.41
N PHE A 810 11.04 0.52 -12.68
CA PHE A 810 12.10 1.22 -13.39
C PHE A 810 11.59 2.59 -13.87
N GLN A 811 11.59 3.57 -12.95
CA GLN A 811 11.09 4.93 -13.17
C GLN A 811 11.56 5.58 -14.49
N ARG A 812 12.85 5.50 -14.79
CA ARG A 812 13.40 6.10 -16.03
C ARG A 812 12.87 5.42 -17.29
N PHE A 813 12.62 4.11 -17.24
CA PHE A 813 12.03 3.39 -18.35
C PHE A 813 10.55 3.73 -18.49
N PHE A 814 9.81 3.84 -17.37
CA PHE A 814 8.43 4.30 -17.35
C PHE A 814 8.29 5.70 -17.98
N GLU A 815 9.06 6.69 -17.51
CA GLU A 815 9.08 8.05 -18.07
C GLU A 815 9.41 8.05 -19.58
N MET A 816 10.37 7.23 -20.00
CA MET A 816 10.72 7.07 -21.41
C MET A 816 9.57 6.49 -22.23
N LEU A 817 8.80 5.53 -21.70
CA LEU A 817 7.63 4.98 -22.38
C LEU A 817 6.54 6.05 -22.55
N ILE A 818 6.26 6.83 -21.49
CA ILE A 818 5.22 7.87 -21.53
C ILE A 818 5.60 9.00 -22.48
N TRP A 819 6.87 9.42 -22.47
CA TRP A 819 7.39 10.41 -23.40
C TRP A 819 7.22 9.99 -24.86
N ASN A 820 7.41 8.70 -25.12
CA ASN A 820 7.37 8.12 -26.45
C ASN A 820 6.02 7.43 -26.79
N ALA A 821 4.98 7.64 -25.99
CA ALA A 821 3.69 7.00 -26.21
C ALA A 821 3.06 7.44 -27.54
N HIS A 822 2.58 6.47 -28.32
CA HIS A 822 1.94 6.69 -29.61
C HIS A 822 0.69 5.80 -29.78
N PRO A 823 -0.53 6.35 -29.88
CA PRO A 823 -0.84 7.79 -29.84
C PRO A 823 -0.42 8.44 -28.52
N LYS A 824 -0.18 9.76 -28.55
CA LYS A 824 0.18 10.50 -27.34
C LYS A 824 -0.95 10.40 -26.31
N LEU A 825 -0.57 10.22 -25.05
CA LEU A 825 -1.47 10.17 -23.88
C LEU A 825 -2.05 11.55 -23.54
#